data_AF-A0A210PTP3-F1
#
_entry.id   AF-A0A210PTP3-F1
#
_cell.length_a   1.000
_cell.length_b   1.000
_cell.length_c   1.000
_cell.angle_alpha   90.00
_cell.angle_beta   90.00
_cell.angle_gamma   90.00
#
_symmetry.space_group_name_H-M   'P 1'
#
loop_
_entity.id
_entity.type
_entity.pdbx_description
1 polymer ?
#
loop_
_entity_poly.entity_id
_entity_poly.type
_entity_poly.pdbx_seq_one_letter_code
_entity_poly.pdbx_strand_id
1 'polypeptide(L)'
;MHELFAQVLNKKDLSKAGDLFSLDDRAIKGDLISVLQKIGEIIDNKDYASNDNDQSVVEICVTRVTTAIRETESIEEHAIALVRLLELCQKHNLNPSSQEKDPPHAKIASDIMSCLFMHYGKGKVMILAIPVVVNFLCCNNKELGRNVSSYLSLAALDNADLLARHMDLILNSMLRGNYILSTVLPQIFTQCRQAVIDQTDRLVKIIDKCEPSERLSLFQVFGMIAKTDTKVLEKHVPKFVKYLSSNTLSPMILCLFVDMATASPLIFVDHVSTLQKVAEQQPTYIVQVIQIMGTLATINKDYARKSMDYFVSQFGSADQTALTVILQEIKALSLNNHDLLALNLEEISKLSQNGSSAVRILVQQLKEDNNKYSSPTPTEPTKQTRSVSSQTEGTVTIITVGNPPNAAYPSGAVAIRHTALPPSNMSSQQSLAKSSRASASQARLPMDRPVSPLSSQFSDRISMTSAMTYGSTQTGPPLPPEPLRDGVQNFCEKHMPIIRNFIESMSVRIPLPSKCSIINGRHKRYIRLNFLCGGQGDQCLYGNTYFSLNTKVPKTWIHVMFLAVQAQSTSALNQNDGSIQSLRSCWDSLWGERSNFLTLVTSSFPSPKDQDILLQELQSSRFFDVFEFNAAKKYWACFMCNHPEKTLELLQNGNPVIAGQLKEKKGRWKFLKRWKTRYFTLSGAQITYNKSHSRKETLPVSKIQSVKAVRKGVRDIPKAFEIFTGDQTYMFKAKGQQNIEQWVQCLHIAVARVQTTDKDKTVKTKESGTDVMGNSSVPVANTGEVSPQNNVVIERPRSVMDTKL
;
A
#
# COMPACT_ATOMS: atom_id res chain seq x y z
N MET A 1 -35.49 -22.96 -9.42
CA MET A 1 -35.48 -22.02 -8.30
C MET A 1 -35.69 -22.76 -6.99
N HIS A 2 -34.72 -22.72 -6.09
CA HIS A 2 -34.80 -23.29 -4.74
C HIS A 2 -36.08 -22.86 -3.98
N GLU A 3 -36.65 -23.78 -3.22
CA GLU A 3 -37.96 -23.60 -2.58
C GLU A 3 -38.04 -22.36 -1.68
N LEU A 4 -37.01 -22.11 -0.86
CA LEU A 4 -36.97 -20.90 -0.01
C LEU A 4 -36.98 -19.59 -0.82
N PHE A 5 -36.30 -19.54 -1.98
CA PHE A 5 -36.40 -18.35 -2.85
C PHE A 5 -37.80 -18.21 -3.43
N ALA A 6 -38.42 -19.31 -3.84
CA ALA A 6 -39.80 -19.29 -4.33
C ALA A 6 -40.79 -18.84 -3.23
N GLN A 7 -40.62 -19.29 -1.99
CA GLN A 7 -41.46 -18.85 -0.87
C GLN A 7 -41.26 -17.35 -0.57
N VAL A 8 -40.02 -16.86 -0.54
CA VAL A 8 -39.73 -15.46 -0.23
C VAL A 8 -40.16 -14.52 -1.37
N LEU A 9 -39.90 -14.88 -2.63
CA LEU A 9 -40.22 -14.02 -3.79
C LEU A 9 -41.66 -14.14 -4.26
N ASN A 10 -42.24 -15.34 -4.31
CA ASN A 10 -43.60 -15.53 -4.81
C ASN A 10 -44.65 -15.30 -3.72
N LYS A 11 -44.40 -15.75 -2.49
CA LYS A 11 -45.34 -15.58 -1.37
C LYS A 11 -45.06 -14.33 -0.53
N LYS A 12 -43.98 -13.59 -0.83
CA LYS A 12 -43.58 -12.34 -0.16
C LYS A 12 -43.41 -12.51 1.35
N ASP A 13 -43.01 -13.71 1.78
CA ASP A 13 -42.90 -14.11 3.19
C ASP A 13 -41.54 -13.70 3.78
N LEU A 14 -41.50 -12.54 4.44
CA LEU A 14 -40.30 -12.04 5.11
C LEU A 14 -39.85 -12.88 6.30
N SER A 15 -40.73 -13.70 6.91
CA SER A 15 -40.36 -14.51 8.07
C SER A 15 -39.29 -15.55 7.73
N LYS A 16 -39.30 -16.04 6.48
CA LYS A 16 -38.36 -17.03 5.95
C LYS A 16 -37.18 -16.43 5.20
N ALA A 17 -37.19 -15.12 4.96
CA ALA A 17 -36.12 -14.44 4.22
C ALA A 17 -34.76 -14.52 4.94
N GLY A 18 -34.76 -14.68 6.26
CA GLY A 18 -33.55 -14.90 7.05
C GLY A 18 -32.87 -16.25 6.81
N ASP A 19 -33.62 -17.26 6.39
CA ASP A 19 -33.15 -18.65 6.20
C ASP A 19 -32.46 -18.84 4.85
N LEU A 20 -32.68 -17.93 3.91
CA LEU A 20 -31.99 -17.91 2.60
C LEU A 20 -30.46 -17.98 2.73
N PHE A 21 -29.92 -17.47 3.83
CA PHE A 21 -28.49 -17.40 4.07
C PHE A 21 -27.91 -18.57 4.86
N SER A 22 -28.76 -19.49 5.29
CA SER A 22 -28.33 -20.80 5.76
C SER A 22 -28.15 -21.79 4.61
N LEU A 23 -28.59 -21.44 3.39
CA LEU A 23 -28.38 -22.23 2.18
C LEU A 23 -26.91 -22.20 1.75
N ASP A 24 -26.39 -23.35 1.32
CA ASP A 24 -25.07 -23.44 0.70
C ASP A 24 -25.05 -22.68 -0.64
N ASP A 25 -24.02 -21.88 -0.88
CA ASP A 25 -23.89 -21.04 -2.07
C ASP A 25 -23.84 -21.88 -3.36
N ARG A 26 -23.21 -23.06 -3.29
CA ARG A 26 -23.10 -23.98 -4.44
C ARG A 26 -24.45 -24.59 -4.81
N ALA A 27 -25.30 -24.85 -3.82
CA ALA A 27 -26.62 -25.46 -4.03
C ALA A 27 -27.58 -24.52 -4.77
N ILE A 28 -27.46 -23.21 -4.57
CA ILE A 28 -28.34 -22.21 -5.19
C ILE A 28 -27.77 -21.57 -6.45
N LYS A 29 -26.50 -21.84 -6.79
CA LYS A 29 -25.80 -21.24 -7.95
C LYS A 29 -26.61 -21.35 -9.24
N GLY A 30 -27.14 -22.54 -9.55
CA GLY A 30 -27.91 -22.77 -10.78
C GLY A 30 -29.25 -22.02 -10.85
N ASP A 31 -29.76 -21.56 -9.71
CA ASP A 31 -31.05 -20.88 -9.62
C ASP A 31 -30.94 -19.36 -9.72
N LEU A 32 -29.76 -18.77 -9.54
CA LEU A 32 -29.60 -17.33 -9.35
C LEU A 32 -30.11 -16.50 -10.53
N ILE A 33 -29.99 -16.99 -11.76
CA ILE A 33 -30.56 -16.34 -12.95
C ILE A 33 -32.08 -16.25 -12.85
N SER A 34 -32.75 -17.35 -12.49
CA SER A 34 -34.21 -17.37 -12.32
C SER A 34 -34.67 -16.46 -11.16
N VAL A 35 -33.87 -16.37 -10.10
CA VAL A 35 -34.10 -15.48 -8.96
C VAL A 35 -34.00 -14.01 -9.41
N LEU A 36 -32.95 -13.65 -10.16
CA LEU A 36 -32.78 -12.29 -10.71
C LEU A 36 -33.92 -11.91 -11.66
N GLN A 37 -34.39 -12.85 -12.48
CA GLN A 37 -35.54 -12.62 -13.36
C GLN A 37 -36.80 -12.31 -12.55
N LYS A 38 -37.07 -13.08 -11.49
CA LYS A 38 -38.23 -12.85 -10.61
C LYS A 38 -38.13 -11.55 -9.83
N ILE A 39 -36.92 -11.18 -9.38
CA ILE A 39 -36.68 -9.85 -8.80
C ILE A 39 -37.03 -8.77 -9.83
N GLY A 40 -36.61 -8.94 -11.09
CA GLY A 40 -36.97 -8.05 -12.19
C GLY A 40 -38.47 -7.82 -12.32
N GLU A 41 -39.26 -8.90 -12.31
CA GLU A 41 -40.73 -8.82 -12.35
C GLU A 41 -41.33 -8.03 -11.18
N ILE A 42 -40.77 -8.18 -9.97
CA ILE A 42 -41.26 -7.47 -8.78
C ILE A 42 -40.95 -5.97 -8.87
N ILE A 43 -39.73 -5.61 -9.30
CA ILE A 43 -39.29 -4.21 -9.31
C ILE A 43 -39.91 -3.40 -10.47
N ASP A 44 -40.42 -4.07 -11.50
CA ASP A 44 -41.10 -3.42 -12.62
C ASP A 44 -42.57 -3.07 -12.30
N ASN A 45 -43.10 -3.56 -11.19
CA ASN A 45 -44.45 -3.24 -10.76
C ASN A 45 -44.59 -1.76 -10.35
N LYS A 46 -45.70 -1.14 -10.75
CA LYS A 46 -45.98 0.28 -10.49
C LYS A 46 -46.04 0.65 -9.01
N ASP A 47 -46.45 -0.28 -8.16
CA ASP A 47 -46.60 -0.10 -6.71
C ASP A 47 -45.30 -0.38 -5.92
N TYR A 48 -44.25 -0.90 -6.57
CA TYR A 48 -43.00 -1.28 -5.91
C TYR A 48 -42.39 -0.13 -5.11
N ALA A 49 -42.40 1.09 -5.65
CA ALA A 49 -41.85 2.28 -5.00
C ALA A 49 -42.54 2.63 -3.66
N SER A 50 -43.81 2.24 -3.50
CA SER A 50 -44.61 2.45 -2.29
C SER A 50 -44.74 1.20 -1.41
N ASN A 51 -44.32 0.03 -1.90
CA ASN A 51 -44.51 -1.25 -1.22
C ASN A 51 -43.28 -1.64 -0.40
N ASP A 52 -43.28 -1.30 0.89
CA ASP A 52 -42.17 -1.59 1.82
C ASP A 52 -41.85 -3.08 1.97
N ASN A 53 -42.86 -3.95 1.82
CA ASN A 53 -42.69 -5.40 1.94
C ASN A 53 -41.91 -5.94 0.73
N ASP A 54 -42.33 -5.58 -0.48
CA ASP A 54 -41.65 -5.98 -1.72
C ASP A 54 -40.24 -5.41 -1.78
N GLN A 55 -40.04 -4.15 -1.34
CA GLN A 55 -38.71 -3.55 -1.22
C GLN A 55 -37.80 -4.38 -0.31
N SER A 56 -38.29 -4.78 0.87
CA SER A 56 -37.51 -5.57 1.82
C SER A 56 -37.20 -6.96 1.29
N VAL A 57 -38.16 -7.62 0.61
CA VAL A 57 -37.97 -8.93 -0.04
C VAL A 57 -36.88 -8.83 -1.11
N VAL A 58 -36.97 -7.84 -2.00
CA VAL A 58 -35.99 -7.63 -3.07
C VAL A 58 -34.61 -7.33 -2.51
N GLU A 59 -34.50 -6.45 -1.51
CA GLU A 59 -33.22 -6.07 -0.88
C GLU A 59 -32.49 -7.31 -0.30
N ILE A 60 -33.25 -8.18 0.38
CA ILE A 60 -32.73 -9.44 0.93
C ILE A 60 -32.27 -10.38 -0.18
N CYS A 61 -33.12 -10.59 -1.19
CA CYS A 61 -32.82 -11.53 -2.28
C CYS A 61 -31.65 -11.04 -3.14
N VAL A 62 -31.59 -9.75 -3.49
CA VAL A 62 -30.45 -9.15 -4.21
C VAL A 62 -29.17 -9.38 -3.44
N THR A 63 -29.16 -9.18 -2.12
CA THR A 63 -27.92 -9.40 -1.38
C THR A 63 -27.55 -10.88 -1.24
N ARG A 64 -28.53 -11.77 -1.09
CA ARG A 64 -28.24 -13.21 -1.08
C ARG A 64 -27.63 -13.64 -2.40
N VAL A 65 -28.23 -13.21 -3.51
CA VAL A 65 -27.75 -13.50 -4.87
C VAL A 65 -26.33 -12.97 -5.08
N THR A 66 -26.07 -11.68 -4.83
CA THR A 66 -24.74 -11.09 -5.00
C THR A 66 -23.69 -11.71 -4.08
N THR A 67 -24.09 -12.17 -2.89
CA THR A 67 -23.21 -12.96 -2.00
C THR A 67 -22.89 -14.31 -2.60
N ALA A 68 -23.89 -15.08 -3.04
CA ALA A 68 -23.68 -16.39 -3.64
C ALA A 68 -22.82 -16.32 -4.91
N ILE A 69 -23.02 -15.31 -5.77
CA ILE A 69 -22.18 -15.08 -6.96
C ILE A 69 -20.73 -14.84 -6.55
N ARG A 70 -20.48 -14.04 -5.50
CA ARG A 70 -19.14 -13.74 -5.01
C ARG A 70 -18.45 -14.98 -4.43
N GLU A 71 -19.11 -15.70 -3.52
CA GLU A 71 -18.50 -16.87 -2.85
C GLU A 71 -18.30 -18.06 -3.81
N THR A 72 -19.07 -18.13 -4.89
CA THR A 72 -18.90 -19.14 -5.96
C THR A 72 -18.04 -18.67 -7.13
N GLU A 73 -17.52 -17.45 -7.09
CA GLU A 73 -16.72 -16.79 -8.14
C GLU A 73 -17.37 -16.81 -9.55
N SER A 74 -18.70 -16.90 -9.61
CA SER A 74 -19.47 -17.21 -10.82
C SER A 74 -20.01 -15.99 -11.56
N ILE A 75 -19.39 -14.82 -11.39
CA ILE A 75 -19.87 -13.55 -11.95
C ILE A 75 -20.06 -13.58 -13.48
N GLU A 76 -19.20 -14.29 -14.22
CA GLU A 76 -19.29 -14.34 -15.70
C GLU A 76 -20.55 -15.06 -16.19
N GLU A 77 -21.05 -16.04 -15.43
CA GLU A 77 -22.28 -16.77 -15.74
C GLU A 77 -23.53 -15.92 -15.49
N HIS A 78 -23.44 -14.95 -14.57
CA HIS A 78 -24.58 -14.18 -14.07
C HIS A 78 -24.57 -12.70 -14.51
N ALA A 79 -23.48 -12.22 -15.11
CA ALA A 79 -23.30 -10.81 -15.47
C ALA A 79 -24.43 -10.28 -16.37
N ILE A 80 -24.88 -11.06 -17.35
CA ILE A 80 -25.97 -10.67 -18.26
C ILE A 80 -27.27 -10.39 -17.47
N ALA A 81 -27.62 -11.26 -16.53
CA ALA A 81 -28.83 -11.11 -15.73
C ALA A 81 -28.74 -9.90 -14.79
N LEU A 82 -27.57 -9.67 -14.19
CA LEU A 82 -27.31 -8.49 -13.35
C LEU A 82 -27.39 -7.19 -14.15
N VAL A 83 -26.79 -7.14 -15.34
CA VAL A 83 -26.84 -5.97 -16.23
C VAL A 83 -28.27 -5.69 -16.70
N ARG A 84 -29.04 -6.72 -17.04
CA ARG A 84 -30.46 -6.56 -17.39
C ARG A 84 -31.28 -5.96 -16.24
N LEU A 85 -30.96 -6.32 -15.00
CA LEU A 85 -31.60 -5.72 -13.83
C LEU A 85 -31.22 -4.24 -13.66
N LEU A 86 -29.98 -3.85 -13.98
CA LEU A 86 -29.57 -2.45 -14.02
C LEU A 86 -30.32 -1.65 -15.09
N GLU A 87 -30.43 -2.18 -16.31
CA GLU A 87 -31.21 -1.57 -17.39
C GLU A 87 -32.67 -1.38 -16.99
N LEU A 88 -33.24 -2.35 -16.26
CA LEU A 88 -34.58 -2.22 -15.72
C LEU A 88 -34.68 -1.08 -14.70
N CYS A 89 -33.72 -0.99 -13.77
CA CYS A 89 -33.67 0.11 -12.80
C CYS A 89 -33.59 1.49 -13.46
N GLN A 90 -32.92 1.61 -14.63
CA GLN A 90 -32.83 2.87 -15.38
C GLN A 90 -34.17 3.38 -15.91
N LYS A 91 -35.14 2.49 -16.12
CA LYS A 91 -36.48 2.87 -16.60
C LYS A 91 -37.35 3.51 -15.51
N HIS A 92 -36.93 3.39 -14.25
CA HIS A 92 -37.68 3.84 -13.08
C HIS A 92 -37.04 5.09 -12.45
N ASN A 93 -37.73 5.70 -11.48
CA ASN A 93 -37.23 6.91 -10.84
C ASN A 93 -35.97 6.63 -9.99
N LEU A 94 -34.84 7.17 -10.43
CA LEU A 94 -33.55 7.10 -9.71
C LEU A 94 -33.27 8.33 -8.85
N ASN A 95 -34.10 9.37 -8.94
CA ASN A 95 -33.87 10.64 -8.26
C ASN A 95 -34.43 10.60 -6.82
N PRO A 96 -33.67 11.08 -5.83
CA PRO A 96 -34.13 11.11 -4.44
C PRO A 96 -35.35 12.02 -4.28
N SER A 97 -36.30 11.59 -3.45
CA SER A 97 -37.35 12.49 -2.95
C SER A 97 -36.75 13.45 -1.93
N SER A 98 -37.45 14.56 -1.62
CA SER A 98 -37.02 15.66 -0.75
C SER A 98 -36.52 15.30 0.66
N GLN A 99 -36.52 14.02 1.06
CA GLN A 99 -36.10 13.49 2.36
C GLN A 99 -34.75 12.71 2.35
N GLU A 100 -33.80 13.02 1.45
CA GLU A 100 -32.47 12.35 1.37
C GLU A 100 -32.50 10.81 1.27
N LYS A 101 -33.66 10.19 1.02
CA LYS A 101 -33.80 8.73 0.92
C LYS A 101 -33.71 8.33 -0.56
N ASP A 102 -32.69 7.56 -0.89
CA ASP A 102 -32.57 6.97 -2.23
C ASP A 102 -33.81 6.15 -2.58
N PRO A 103 -34.33 6.29 -3.82
CA PRO A 103 -35.43 5.46 -4.29
C PRO A 103 -34.98 3.99 -4.35
N PRO A 104 -35.92 3.03 -4.25
CA PRO A 104 -35.56 1.62 -4.13
C PRO A 104 -34.79 1.11 -5.36
N HIS A 105 -35.10 1.57 -6.57
CA HIS A 105 -34.34 1.25 -7.78
C HIS A 105 -32.90 1.76 -7.75
N ALA A 106 -32.63 2.92 -7.15
CA ALA A 106 -31.26 3.44 -7.00
C ALA A 106 -30.43 2.57 -6.05
N LYS A 107 -31.05 2.04 -4.97
CA LYS A 107 -30.38 1.12 -4.04
C LYS A 107 -30.01 -0.20 -4.70
N ILE A 108 -30.97 -0.80 -5.43
CA ILE A 108 -30.72 -2.01 -6.21
C ILE A 108 -29.59 -1.75 -7.21
N ALA A 109 -29.66 -0.64 -7.95
CA ALA A 109 -28.62 -0.30 -8.91
C ALA A 109 -27.24 -0.19 -8.24
N SER A 110 -27.15 0.46 -7.08
CA SER A 110 -25.91 0.58 -6.32
C SER A 110 -25.34 -0.79 -5.89
N ASP A 111 -26.17 -1.69 -5.39
CA ASP A 111 -25.74 -3.03 -4.95
C ASP A 111 -25.26 -3.90 -6.12
N ILE A 112 -25.99 -3.85 -7.24
CA ILE A 112 -25.66 -4.60 -8.45
C ILE A 112 -24.37 -4.05 -9.09
N MET A 113 -24.23 -2.72 -9.18
CA MET A 113 -22.99 -2.08 -9.65
C MET A 113 -21.80 -2.45 -8.77
N SER A 114 -21.97 -2.41 -7.44
CA SER A 114 -20.93 -2.86 -6.52
C SER A 114 -20.54 -4.32 -6.76
N CYS A 115 -21.49 -5.20 -7.03
CA CYS A 115 -21.20 -6.60 -7.32
C CYS A 115 -20.42 -6.78 -8.62
N LEU A 116 -20.80 -6.07 -9.70
CA LEU A 116 -20.14 -6.14 -11.00
C LEU A 116 -18.71 -5.58 -10.94
N PHE A 117 -18.54 -4.40 -10.33
CA PHE A 117 -17.26 -3.68 -10.32
C PHE A 117 -16.26 -4.18 -9.27
N MET A 118 -16.65 -5.09 -8.37
CA MET A 118 -15.67 -5.89 -7.62
C MET A 118 -14.83 -6.80 -8.53
N HIS A 119 -15.29 -7.05 -9.77
CA HIS A 119 -14.62 -7.86 -10.78
C HIS A 119 -14.19 -7.03 -12.00
N TYR A 120 -13.77 -5.77 -11.80
CA TYR A 120 -13.37 -4.85 -12.88
C TYR A 120 -12.26 -5.38 -13.81
N GLY A 121 -11.40 -6.29 -13.33
CA GLY A 121 -10.38 -6.94 -14.15
C GLY A 121 -10.91 -8.01 -15.13
N LYS A 122 -12.21 -8.39 -15.03
CA LYS A 122 -12.83 -9.35 -15.96
C LYS A 122 -13.41 -8.62 -17.17
N GLY A 123 -12.65 -8.55 -18.26
CA GLY A 123 -13.04 -7.85 -19.49
C GLY A 123 -14.42 -8.25 -20.05
N LYS A 124 -14.79 -9.55 -20.03
CA LYS A 124 -16.12 -10.02 -20.48
C LYS A 124 -17.27 -9.40 -19.68
N VAL A 125 -17.09 -9.24 -18.37
CA VAL A 125 -18.09 -8.61 -17.49
C VAL A 125 -18.15 -7.10 -17.76
N MET A 126 -16.99 -6.44 -17.91
CA MET A 126 -16.92 -5.00 -18.16
C MET A 126 -17.47 -4.58 -19.52
N ILE A 127 -17.30 -5.41 -20.56
CA ILE A 127 -17.94 -5.20 -21.88
C ILE A 127 -19.47 -5.08 -21.75
N LEU A 128 -20.08 -5.85 -20.83
CA LEU A 128 -21.52 -5.79 -20.57
C LEU A 128 -21.89 -4.65 -19.63
N ALA A 129 -21.12 -4.44 -18.55
CA ALA A 129 -21.49 -3.53 -17.48
C ALA A 129 -21.25 -2.05 -17.80
N ILE A 130 -20.10 -1.70 -18.40
CA ILE A 130 -19.71 -0.30 -18.64
C ILE A 130 -20.76 0.47 -19.46
N PRO A 131 -21.25 -0.03 -20.62
CA PRO A 131 -22.18 0.71 -21.47
C PRO A 131 -23.50 1.06 -20.77
N VAL A 132 -23.94 0.20 -19.85
CA VAL A 132 -25.16 0.45 -19.06
C VAL A 132 -24.83 1.40 -17.91
N VAL A 133 -23.74 1.17 -17.19
CA VAL A 133 -23.41 1.92 -15.96
C VAL A 133 -23.08 3.39 -16.23
N VAL A 134 -22.45 3.72 -17.35
CA VAL A 134 -22.17 5.14 -17.70
C VAL A 134 -23.44 5.99 -17.84
N ASN A 135 -24.59 5.40 -18.19
CA ASN A 135 -25.85 6.15 -18.30
C ASN A 135 -26.35 6.64 -16.93
N PHE A 136 -25.97 5.97 -15.83
CA PHE A 136 -26.28 6.45 -14.48
C PHE A 136 -25.53 7.75 -14.12
N LEU A 137 -24.50 8.16 -14.86
CA LEU A 137 -23.84 9.46 -14.66
C LEU A 137 -24.75 10.66 -14.97
N CYS A 138 -25.82 10.45 -15.75
CA CYS A 138 -26.75 11.49 -16.18
C CYS A 138 -27.93 11.68 -15.21
N CYS A 139 -28.11 10.80 -14.23
CA CYS A 139 -29.21 10.93 -13.26
C CYS A 139 -28.97 12.10 -12.30
N ASN A 140 -30.05 12.69 -11.77
CA ASN A 140 -29.95 13.80 -10.81
C ASN A 140 -29.69 13.32 -9.37
N ASN A 141 -29.24 12.07 -9.20
CA ASN A 141 -28.85 11.50 -7.93
C ASN A 141 -27.33 11.65 -7.74
N LYS A 142 -26.93 12.60 -6.90
CA LYS A 142 -25.51 12.93 -6.65
C LYS A 142 -24.74 11.79 -5.97
N GLU A 143 -25.37 11.01 -5.10
CA GLU A 143 -24.70 9.89 -4.42
C GLU A 143 -24.46 8.74 -5.40
N LEU A 144 -25.50 8.37 -6.15
CA LEU A 144 -25.40 7.34 -7.19
C LEU A 144 -24.36 7.73 -8.25
N GLY A 145 -24.37 8.98 -8.73
CA GLY A 145 -23.39 9.49 -9.67
C GLY A 145 -21.95 9.44 -9.15
N ARG A 146 -21.72 9.72 -7.86
CA ARG A 146 -20.39 9.58 -7.25
C ARG A 146 -19.94 8.12 -7.10
N ASN A 147 -20.86 7.22 -6.78
CA ASN A 147 -20.57 5.78 -6.72
C ASN A 147 -20.15 5.28 -8.11
N VAL A 148 -20.90 5.64 -9.14
CA VAL A 148 -20.57 5.34 -10.54
C VAL A 148 -19.18 5.87 -10.91
N SER A 149 -18.87 7.14 -10.62
CA SER A 149 -17.53 7.69 -10.88
C SER A 149 -16.42 6.90 -10.21
N SER A 150 -16.64 6.47 -8.96
CA SER A 150 -15.67 5.67 -8.22
C SER A 150 -15.44 4.31 -8.89
N TYR A 151 -16.50 3.66 -9.36
CA TYR A 151 -16.43 2.41 -10.09
C TYR A 151 -15.76 2.55 -11.46
N LEU A 152 -16.07 3.61 -12.21
CA LEU A 152 -15.43 3.90 -13.50
C LEU A 152 -13.94 4.20 -13.33
N SER A 153 -13.54 4.84 -12.23
CA SER A 153 -12.13 5.07 -11.89
C SER A 153 -11.36 3.76 -11.69
N LEU A 154 -11.99 2.74 -11.10
CA LEU A 154 -11.41 1.39 -11.00
C LEU A 154 -11.35 0.70 -12.37
N ALA A 155 -12.43 0.77 -13.15
CA ALA A 155 -12.47 0.14 -14.46
C ALA A 155 -11.49 0.75 -15.46
N ALA A 156 -11.12 2.03 -15.30
CA ALA A 156 -10.16 2.72 -16.15
C ALA A 156 -8.75 2.12 -16.11
N LEU A 157 -8.40 1.37 -15.06
CA LEU A 157 -7.10 0.71 -14.95
C LEU A 157 -6.89 -0.37 -16.03
N ASP A 158 -7.92 -1.19 -16.28
CA ASP A 158 -7.83 -2.35 -17.16
C ASP A 158 -8.69 -2.22 -18.44
N ASN A 159 -9.62 -1.26 -18.49
CA ASN A 159 -10.66 -1.16 -19.53
C ASN A 159 -10.77 0.25 -20.14
N ALA A 160 -9.66 0.99 -20.22
CA ALA A 160 -9.63 2.35 -20.77
C ALA A 160 -10.27 2.47 -22.16
N ASP A 161 -10.02 1.49 -23.05
CA ASP A 161 -10.56 1.49 -24.41
C ASP A 161 -12.10 1.40 -24.47
N LEU A 162 -12.72 0.71 -23.50
CA LEU A 162 -14.17 0.62 -23.41
C LEU A 162 -14.77 1.94 -22.91
N LEU A 163 -14.14 2.56 -21.91
CA LEU A 163 -14.57 3.85 -21.35
C LEU A 163 -14.42 5.00 -22.35
N ALA A 164 -13.39 4.97 -23.19
CA ALA A 164 -13.15 6.00 -24.21
C ALA A 164 -14.33 6.19 -25.17
N ARG A 165 -15.13 5.14 -25.42
CA ARG A 165 -16.35 5.21 -26.25
C ARG A 165 -17.48 6.03 -25.62
N HIS A 166 -17.37 6.33 -24.33
CA HIS A 166 -18.36 7.07 -23.55
C HIS A 166 -17.81 8.40 -23.02
N MET A 167 -16.76 8.94 -23.67
CA MET A 167 -16.08 10.18 -23.28
C MET A 167 -17.05 11.35 -23.08
N ASP A 168 -18.02 11.54 -23.99
CA ASP A 168 -18.95 12.67 -23.92
C ASP A 168 -19.82 12.65 -22.64
N LEU A 169 -20.25 11.45 -22.20
CA LEU A 169 -21.01 11.30 -20.97
C LEU A 169 -20.15 11.62 -19.74
N ILE A 170 -18.89 11.17 -19.75
CA ILE A 170 -17.92 11.41 -18.68
C ILE A 170 -17.62 12.92 -18.58
N LEU A 171 -17.31 13.58 -19.70
CA LEU A 171 -17.03 15.02 -19.73
C LEU A 171 -18.24 15.84 -19.28
N ASN A 172 -19.44 15.52 -19.78
CA ASN A 172 -20.66 16.22 -19.39
C ASN A 172 -20.99 16.05 -17.89
N SER A 173 -20.82 14.85 -17.34
CA SER A 173 -21.05 14.60 -15.90
C SER A 173 -20.02 15.34 -15.03
N MET A 174 -18.75 15.34 -15.43
CA MET A 174 -17.70 16.08 -14.75
C MET A 174 -17.98 17.59 -14.74
N LEU A 175 -18.40 18.16 -15.88
CA LEU A 175 -18.71 19.59 -16.00
C LEU A 175 -19.99 20.00 -15.24
N ARG A 176 -20.85 19.04 -14.89
CA ARG A 176 -22.01 19.24 -13.99
C ARG A 176 -21.64 19.21 -12.50
N GLY A 177 -20.39 18.90 -12.16
CA GLY A 177 -19.88 18.92 -10.78
C GLY A 177 -19.41 17.58 -10.22
N ASN A 178 -19.37 16.52 -11.04
CA ASN A 178 -18.86 15.21 -10.65
C ASN A 178 -17.35 15.10 -10.92
N TYR A 179 -16.56 15.88 -10.18
CA TYR A 179 -15.13 16.10 -10.47
C TYR A 179 -14.24 14.87 -10.29
N ILE A 180 -14.68 13.85 -9.54
CA ILE A 180 -13.97 12.57 -9.38
C ILE A 180 -13.63 11.95 -10.75
N LEU A 181 -14.47 12.16 -11.75
CA LEU A 181 -14.24 11.69 -13.13
C LEU A 181 -12.99 12.28 -13.79
N SER A 182 -12.42 13.38 -13.27
CA SER A 182 -11.15 13.90 -13.77
C SER A 182 -10.00 12.88 -13.60
N THR A 183 -10.10 11.99 -12.61
CA THR A 183 -9.14 10.90 -12.38
C THR A 183 -9.16 9.81 -13.46
N VAL A 184 -10.26 9.71 -14.21
CA VAL A 184 -10.41 8.77 -15.32
C VAL A 184 -9.73 9.30 -16.58
N LEU A 185 -9.77 10.62 -16.80
CA LEU A 185 -9.36 11.26 -18.06
C LEU A 185 -7.93 10.92 -18.50
N PRO A 186 -6.88 10.90 -17.64
CA PRO A 186 -5.53 10.56 -18.09
C PRO A 186 -5.43 9.20 -18.77
N GLN A 187 -6.20 8.21 -18.30
CA GLN A 187 -6.16 6.83 -18.81
C GLN A 187 -6.86 6.68 -20.16
N ILE A 188 -7.92 7.47 -20.39
CA ILE A 188 -8.74 7.39 -21.61
C ILE A 188 -8.38 8.46 -22.66
N PHE A 189 -7.51 9.41 -22.31
CA PHE A 189 -7.11 10.50 -23.19
C PHE A 189 -6.48 9.97 -24.49
N THR A 190 -5.64 8.94 -24.39
CA THR A 190 -4.87 8.45 -25.55
C THR A 190 -5.75 7.96 -26.70
N GLN A 191 -6.96 7.49 -26.40
CA GLN A 191 -7.94 6.93 -27.32
C GLN A 191 -8.90 7.98 -27.88
N CYS A 192 -9.17 9.06 -27.14
CA CYS A 192 -10.15 10.09 -27.54
C CYS A 192 -9.65 11.51 -27.21
N ARG A 193 -8.56 11.91 -27.87
CA ARG A 193 -7.86 13.18 -27.59
C ARG A 193 -8.71 14.41 -27.94
N GLN A 194 -9.34 14.39 -29.11
CA GLN A 194 -10.02 15.57 -29.66
C GLN A 194 -11.17 16.07 -28.77
N ALA A 195 -12.01 15.16 -28.28
CA ALA A 195 -13.13 15.52 -27.42
C ALA A 195 -12.69 16.21 -26.11
N VAL A 196 -11.52 15.84 -25.57
CA VAL A 196 -10.96 16.48 -24.37
C VAL A 196 -10.35 17.83 -24.73
N ILE A 197 -9.64 17.92 -25.86
CA ILE A 197 -9.03 19.16 -26.36
C ILE A 197 -10.11 20.23 -26.58
N ASP A 198 -11.21 19.88 -27.24
CA ASP A 198 -12.33 20.79 -27.52
C ASP A 198 -12.98 21.37 -26.24
N GLN A 199 -12.89 20.64 -25.12
CA GLN A 199 -13.46 21.06 -23.84
C GLN A 199 -12.45 21.73 -22.90
N THR A 200 -11.19 21.91 -23.30
CA THR A 200 -10.09 22.42 -22.44
C THR A 200 -10.47 23.70 -21.70
N ASP A 201 -11.11 24.67 -22.37
CA ASP A 201 -11.54 25.92 -21.75
C ASP A 201 -12.50 25.72 -20.58
N ARG A 202 -13.38 24.73 -20.68
CA ARG A 202 -14.33 24.38 -19.63
C ARG A 202 -13.64 23.61 -18.51
N LEU A 203 -12.66 22.75 -18.83
CA LEU A 203 -11.83 22.06 -17.85
C LEU A 203 -11.00 23.01 -17.00
N VAL A 204 -10.41 24.03 -17.62
CA VAL A 204 -9.61 25.03 -16.90
C VAL A 204 -10.48 25.84 -15.93
N LYS A 205 -11.75 26.09 -16.26
CA LYS A 205 -12.70 26.79 -15.37
C LYS A 205 -13.06 26.00 -14.11
N ILE A 206 -12.99 24.67 -14.13
CA ILE A 206 -13.37 23.83 -12.97
C ILE A 206 -12.22 23.57 -11.99
N ILE A 207 -10.96 23.85 -12.35
CA ILE A 207 -9.76 23.56 -11.50
C ILE A 207 -9.94 24.06 -10.05
N ASP A 208 -10.45 25.28 -9.87
CA ASP A 208 -10.64 25.89 -8.54
C ASP A 208 -11.68 25.17 -7.68
N LYS A 209 -12.59 24.41 -8.30
CA LYS A 209 -13.67 23.66 -7.64
C LYS A 209 -13.28 22.23 -7.29
N CYS A 210 -12.20 21.72 -7.87
CA CYS A 210 -11.73 20.35 -7.71
C CYS A 210 -10.96 20.17 -6.39
N GLU A 211 -10.96 18.95 -5.85
CA GLU A 211 -10.08 18.52 -4.75
C GLU A 211 -8.63 18.29 -5.23
N PRO A 212 -7.62 18.19 -4.33
CA PRO A 212 -6.21 18.06 -4.73
C PRO A 212 -5.91 16.89 -5.69
N SER A 213 -6.50 15.72 -5.48
CA SER A 213 -6.34 14.53 -6.35
C SER A 213 -6.95 14.74 -7.74
N GLU A 214 -8.09 15.40 -7.80
CA GLU A 214 -8.80 15.74 -9.04
C GLU A 214 -8.03 16.79 -9.84
N ARG A 215 -7.46 17.81 -9.16
CA ARG A 215 -6.58 18.82 -9.78
C ARG A 215 -5.31 18.18 -10.34
N LEU A 216 -4.69 17.28 -9.59
CA LEU A 216 -3.51 16.53 -10.06
C LEU A 216 -3.81 15.85 -11.40
N SER A 217 -4.95 15.16 -11.47
CA SER A 217 -5.38 14.45 -12.69
C SER A 217 -5.66 15.40 -13.85
N LEU A 218 -6.27 16.57 -13.60
CA LEU A 218 -6.47 17.60 -14.62
C LEU A 218 -5.14 18.13 -15.16
N PHE A 219 -4.17 18.42 -14.30
CA PHE A 219 -2.85 18.89 -14.75
C PHE A 219 -2.08 17.82 -15.51
N GLN A 220 -2.25 16.54 -15.17
CA GLN A 220 -1.72 15.44 -15.99
C GLN A 220 -2.33 15.45 -17.40
N VAL A 221 -3.65 15.64 -17.52
CA VAL A 221 -4.33 15.78 -18.83
C VAL A 221 -3.82 17.01 -19.59
N PHE A 222 -3.68 18.16 -18.93
CA PHE A 222 -3.14 19.35 -19.58
C PHE A 222 -1.69 19.13 -20.06
N GLY A 223 -0.88 18.37 -19.33
CA GLY A 223 0.47 18.00 -19.77
C GLY A 223 0.43 17.11 -21.02
N MET A 224 -0.53 16.19 -21.10
CA MET A 224 -0.75 15.36 -22.30
C MET A 224 -1.24 16.19 -23.49
N ILE A 225 -2.08 17.21 -23.24
CA ILE A 225 -2.52 18.17 -24.25
C ILE A 225 -1.34 19.03 -24.74
N ALA A 226 -0.49 19.54 -23.84
CA ALA A 226 0.69 20.32 -24.21
C ALA A 226 1.62 19.58 -25.18
N LYS A 227 1.75 18.25 -25.03
CA LYS A 227 2.53 17.43 -25.97
C LYS A 227 1.90 17.24 -27.35
N THR A 228 0.58 17.49 -27.47
CA THR A 228 -0.19 17.26 -28.69
C THR A 228 -0.52 18.57 -29.41
N ASP A 229 -1.08 19.55 -28.70
CA ASP A 229 -1.45 20.87 -29.19
C ASP A 229 -1.24 21.92 -28.09
N THR A 230 -0.13 22.67 -28.18
CA THR A 230 0.23 23.69 -27.20
C THR A 230 -0.66 24.94 -27.27
N LYS A 231 -1.22 25.25 -28.45
CA LYS A 231 -1.92 26.52 -28.70
C LYS A 231 -3.17 26.67 -27.85
N VAL A 232 -3.86 25.56 -27.58
CA VAL A 232 -5.09 25.53 -26.78
C VAL A 232 -4.84 25.96 -25.33
N LEU A 233 -3.60 25.78 -24.83
CA LEU A 233 -3.22 26.08 -23.44
C LEU A 233 -2.62 27.48 -23.25
N GLU A 234 -2.17 28.16 -24.31
CA GLU A 234 -1.43 29.43 -24.21
C GLU A 234 -2.18 30.50 -23.40
N LYS A 235 -3.47 30.70 -23.71
CA LYS A 235 -4.33 31.67 -22.99
C LYS A 235 -4.57 31.33 -21.51
N HIS A 236 -4.25 30.11 -21.09
CA HIS A 236 -4.47 29.62 -19.72
C HIS A 236 -3.20 29.63 -18.86
N VAL A 237 -2.03 29.91 -19.45
CA VAL A 237 -0.73 30.00 -18.74
C VAL A 237 -0.80 30.90 -17.49
N PRO A 238 -1.40 32.12 -17.54
CA PRO A 238 -1.50 32.97 -16.35
C PRO A 238 -2.27 32.34 -15.20
N LYS A 239 -3.23 31.44 -15.49
CA LYS A 239 -3.96 30.69 -14.46
C LYS A 239 -3.11 29.57 -13.89
N PHE A 240 -2.34 28.86 -14.72
CA PHE A 240 -1.45 27.77 -14.28
C PHE A 240 -0.31 28.26 -13.38
N VAL A 241 0.25 29.45 -13.67
CA VAL A 241 1.29 30.10 -12.85
C VAL A 241 0.86 30.25 -11.39
N LYS A 242 -0.44 30.52 -11.12
CA LYS A 242 -0.97 30.66 -9.75
C LYS A 242 -0.85 29.39 -8.90
N TYR A 243 -0.71 28.22 -9.52
CA TYR A 243 -0.58 26.93 -8.83
C TYR A 243 0.87 26.47 -8.66
N LEU A 244 1.87 27.23 -9.14
CA LEU A 244 3.30 26.92 -8.93
C LEU A 244 3.75 27.00 -7.47
N SER A 245 2.95 27.59 -6.59
CA SER A 245 3.17 27.57 -5.13
C SER A 245 2.82 26.24 -4.48
N SER A 246 2.18 25.31 -5.20
CA SER A 246 1.76 24.02 -4.66
C SER A 246 2.80 22.94 -4.91
N ASN A 247 3.50 22.51 -3.85
CA ASN A 247 4.55 21.47 -3.92
C ASN A 247 4.14 20.18 -4.67
N THR A 248 2.85 19.85 -4.70
CA THR A 248 2.30 18.68 -5.39
C THR A 248 2.10 18.91 -6.89
N LEU A 249 1.71 20.13 -7.30
CA LEU A 249 1.39 20.45 -8.70
C LEU A 249 2.57 21.07 -9.46
N SER A 250 3.46 21.79 -8.77
CA SER A 250 4.64 22.44 -9.35
C SER A 250 5.45 21.56 -10.30
N PRO A 251 5.81 20.30 -9.99
CA PRO A 251 6.62 19.49 -10.90
C PRO A 251 5.89 19.20 -12.22
N MET A 252 4.58 18.94 -12.18
CA MET A 252 3.80 18.68 -13.39
C MET A 252 3.58 19.95 -14.21
N ILE A 253 3.31 21.09 -13.54
CA ILE A 253 3.13 22.37 -14.21
C ILE A 253 4.42 22.82 -14.89
N LEU A 254 5.58 22.65 -14.24
CA LEU A 254 6.87 23.00 -14.82
C LEU A 254 7.22 22.11 -16.02
N CYS A 255 6.97 20.80 -15.94
CA CYS A 255 7.12 19.93 -17.11
C CYS A 255 6.18 20.35 -18.26
N LEU A 256 4.92 20.69 -17.96
CA LEU A 256 3.96 21.23 -18.92
C LEU A 256 4.47 22.54 -19.54
N PHE A 257 5.08 23.43 -18.75
CA PHE A 257 5.66 24.68 -19.25
C PHE A 257 6.88 24.46 -20.14
N VAL A 258 7.74 23.48 -19.83
CA VAL A 258 8.85 23.09 -20.72
C VAL A 258 8.31 22.61 -22.07
N ASP A 259 7.29 21.73 -22.07
CA ASP A 259 6.66 21.24 -23.30
C ASP A 259 6.06 22.41 -24.13
N MET A 260 5.37 23.35 -23.47
CA MET A 260 4.80 24.54 -24.12
C MET A 260 5.87 25.52 -24.63
N ALA A 261 6.92 25.77 -23.85
CA ALA A 261 7.99 26.71 -24.20
C ALA A 261 8.79 26.22 -25.40
N THR A 262 8.97 24.90 -25.50
CA THR A 262 9.64 24.25 -26.64
C THR A 262 8.90 24.48 -27.96
N ALA A 263 7.56 24.62 -27.92
CA ALA A 263 6.74 24.90 -29.10
C ALA A 263 6.52 26.40 -29.35
N SER A 264 6.35 27.21 -28.30
CA SER A 264 6.07 28.64 -28.41
C SER A 264 6.69 29.40 -27.22
N PRO A 265 7.97 29.79 -27.32
CA PRO A 265 8.70 30.42 -26.21
C PRO A 265 8.10 31.76 -25.75
N LEU A 266 7.53 32.54 -26.68
CA LEU A 266 7.05 33.91 -26.44
C LEU A 266 6.05 34.04 -25.30
N ILE A 267 5.28 32.98 -25.00
CA ILE A 267 4.25 32.99 -23.96
C ILE A 267 4.81 33.10 -22.53
N PHE A 268 6.10 32.80 -22.34
CA PHE A 268 6.74 32.82 -21.01
C PHE A 268 7.51 34.10 -20.72
N VAL A 269 7.60 35.03 -21.66
CA VAL A 269 8.35 36.29 -21.51
C VAL A 269 7.90 37.07 -20.26
N ASP A 270 6.59 37.23 -20.07
CA ASP A 270 6.03 37.97 -18.93
C ASP A 270 6.07 37.17 -17.61
N HIS A 271 6.49 35.91 -17.66
CA HIS A 271 6.49 34.99 -16.53
C HIS A 271 7.89 34.60 -16.05
N VAL A 272 8.96 35.05 -16.73
CA VAL A 272 10.37 34.77 -16.39
C VAL A 272 10.69 35.04 -14.93
N SER A 273 10.36 36.24 -14.44
CA SER A 273 10.66 36.64 -13.06
C SER A 273 9.95 35.77 -12.02
N THR A 274 8.78 35.22 -12.35
CA THR A 274 8.04 34.31 -11.48
C THR A 274 8.68 32.92 -11.48
N LEU A 275 9.10 32.42 -12.64
CA LEU A 275 9.78 31.14 -12.76
C LEU A 275 11.14 31.13 -12.05
N GLN A 276 11.91 32.21 -12.17
CA GLN A 276 13.19 32.37 -11.45
C GLN A 276 12.99 32.33 -9.93
N LYS A 277 11.99 33.06 -9.41
CA LYS A 277 11.64 33.01 -7.98
C LYS A 277 11.23 31.61 -7.51
N VAL A 278 10.55 30.83 -8.36
CA VAL A 278 10.20 29.44 -8.03
C VAL A 278 11.45 28.57 -7.89
N ALA A 279 12.43 28.71 -8.80
CA ALA A 279 13.70 28.00 -8.69
C ALA A 279 14.51 28.41 -7.44
N GLU A 280 14.51 29.70 -7.09
CA GLU A 280 15.16 30.20 -5.87
C GLU A 280 14.53 29.63 -4.60
N GLN A 281 13.21 29.56 -4.53
CA GLN A 281 12.48 29.01 -3.39
C GLN A 281 12.58 27.49 -3.31
N GLN A 282 12.71 26.82 -4.46
CA GLN A 282 12.65 25.36 -4.58
C GLN A 282 13.73 24.87 -5.56
N PRO A 283 14.99 24.71 -5.09
CA PRO A 283 16.13 24.38 -5.95
C PRO A 283 15.98 23.09 -6.76
N THR A 284 15.14 22.15 -6.32
CA THR A 284 14.81 20.91 -7.07
C THR A 284 14.22 21.17 -8.45
N TYR A 285 13.66 22.36 -8.70
CA TYR A 285 13.00 22.73 -9.96
C TYR A 285 13.86 23.59 -10.88
N ILE A 286 15.13 23.83 -10.52
CA ILE A 286 16.04 24.66 -11.31
C ILE A 286 16.21 24.14 -12.74
N VAL A 287 16.24 22.81 -12.93
CA VAL A 287 16.44 22.17 -14.24
C VAL A 287 15.35 22.57 -15.23
N GLN A 288 14.07 22.49 -14.82
CA GLN A 288 12.95 22.85 -15.69
C GLN A 288 12.94 24.34 -16.02
N VAL A 289 13.29 25.20 -15.05
CA VAL A 289 13.39 26.65 -15.27
C VAL A 289 14.53 26.98 -16.24
N ILE A 290 15.69 26.33 -16.11
CA ILE A 290 16.81 26.47 -17.04
C ILE A 290 16.41 26.08 -18.47
N GLN A 291 15.69 24.98 -18.64
CA GLN A 291 15.17 24.56 -19.95
C GLN A 291 14.22 25.60 -20.57
N ILE A 292 13.29 26.16 -19.78
CA ILE A 292 12.40 27.23 -20.26
C ILE A 292 13.23 28.46 -20.66
N MET A 293 14.19 28.88 -19.84
CA MET A 293 15.08 30.00 -20.15
C MET A 293 15.95 29.75 -21.40
N GLY A 294 16.36 28.50 -21.63
CA GLY A 294 17.09 28.07 -22.83
C GLY A 294 16.24 28.22 -24.08
N THR A 295 14.95 27.81 -24.03
CA THR A 295 14.03 28.03 -25.15
C THR A 295 13.79 29.52 -25.42
N LEU A 296 13.69 30.37 -24.38
CA LEU A 296 13.55 31.82 -24.53
C LEU A 296 14.78 32.47 -25.17
N ALA A 297 15.98 31.95 -24.91
CA ALA A 297 17.22 32.44 -25.51
C ALA A 297 17.22 32.37 -27.05
N THR A 298 16.38 31.52 -27.64
CA THR A 298 16.26 31.37 -29.09
C THR A 298 15.44 32.47 -29.77
N ILE A 299 14.74 33.34 -29.01
CA ILE A 299 13.87 34.38 -29.56
C ILE A 299 14.69 35.49 -30.23
N ASN A 300 15.61 36.10 -29.51
CA ASN A 300 16.46 37.19 -29.99
C ASN A 300 17.74 37.31 -29.15
N LYS A 301 18.67 38.17 -29.59
CA LYS A 301 19.96 38.37 -28.91
C LYS A 301 19.84 38.91 -27.48
N ASP A 302 18.83 39.70 -27.17
CA ASP A 302 18.66 40.25 -25.82
C ASP A 302 18.19 39.20 -24.82
N TYR A 303 17.28 38.30 -25.21
CA TYR A 303 16.91 37.14 -24.39
C TYR A 303 18.06 36.14 -24.30
N ALA A 304 18.85 35.96 -25.37
CA ALA A 304 20.06 35.13 -25.30
C ALA A 304 21.05 35.67 -24.26
N ARG A 305 21.28 36.98 -24.22
CA ARG A 305 22.13 37.63 -23.20
C ARG A 305 21.56 37.42 -21.79
N LYS A 306 20.28 37.75 -21.58
CA LYS A 306 19.63 37.59 -20.26
C LYS A 306 19.62 36.14 -19.75
N SER A 307 19.40 35.17 -20.63
CA SER A 307 19.46 33.75 -20.28
C SER A 307 20.89 33.31 -19.95
N MET A 308 21.89 33.77 -20.72
CA MET A 308 23.31 33.50 -20.42
C MET A 308 23.71 34.06 -19.04
N ASP A 309 23.36 35.31 -18.75
CA ASP A 309 23.64 35.93 -17.45
C ASP A 309 23.00 35.14 -16.30
N TYR A 310 21.75 34.69 -16.49
CA TYR A 310 21.06 33.83 -15.53
C TYR A 310 21.77 32.48 -15.36
N PHE A 311 22.18 31.81 -16.43
CA PHE A 311 22.88 30.53 -16.38
C PHE A 311 24.19 30.61 -15.60
N VAL A 312 25.01 31.63 -15.86
CA VAL A 312 26.28 31.86 -15.15
C VAL A 312 26.02 32.15 -13.67
N SER A 313 24.97 32.91 -13.33
CA SER A 313 24.61 33.18 -11.93
C SER A 313 24.29 31.93 -11.11
N GLN A 314 23.87 30.83 -11.76
CA GLN A 314 23.50 29.59 -11.09
C GLN A 314 24.67 28.63 -10.86
N PHE A 315 25.87 28.91 -11.38
CA PHE A 315 27.02 27.99 -11.24
C PHE A 315 27.44 27.71 -9.79
N GLY A 316 27.26 28.67 -8.88
CA GLY A 316 27.62 28.51 -7.47
C GLY A 316 26.58 27.74 -6.63
N SER A 317 25.32 27.73 -7.06
CA SER A 317 24.19 27.17 -6.31
C SER A 317 23.66 25.85 -6.88
N ALA A 318 23.94 25.55 -8.15
CA ALA A 318 23.43 24.37 -8.84
C ALA A 318 24.17 23.08 -8.45
N ASP A 319 23.43 21.97 -8.37
CA ASP A 319 24.02 20.64 -8.21
C ASP A 319 24.65 20.13 -9.53
N GLN A 320 25.33 18.99 -9.48
CA GLN A 320 26.02 18.43 -10.66
C GLN A 320 25.05 18.10 -11.80
N THR A 321 23.81 17.72 -11.51
CA THR A 321 22.80 17.40 -12.54
C THR A 321 22.35 18.67 -13.24
N ALA A 322 22.00 19.70 -12.48
CA ALA A 322 21.63 21.01 -12.99
C ALA A 322 22.78 21.64 -13.79
N LEU A 323 24.03 21.56 -13.31
CA LEU A 323 25.21 22.05 -14.05
C LEU A 323 25.36 21.38 -15.42
N THR A 324 25.10 20.07 -15.55
CA THR A 324 25.15 19.42 -16.87
C THR A 324 24.09 19.96 -17.83
N VAL A 325 22.87 20.22 -17.34
CA VAL A 325 21.78 20.78 -18.17
C VAL A 325 22.09 22.23 -18.54
N ILE A 326 22.57 23.04 -17.59
CA ILE A 326 22.98 24.42 -17.86
C ILE A 326 24.05 24.47 -18.96
N LEU A 327 25.08 23.62 -18.88
CA LEU A 327 26.13 23.58 -19.90
C LEU A 327 25.61 23.10 -21.27
N GLN A 328 24.63 22.19 -21.30
CA GLN A 328 23.97 21.78 -22.54
C GLN A 328 23.17 22.93 -23.17
N GLU A 329 22.44 23.70 -22.37
CA GLU A 329 21.69 24.89 -22.85
C GLU A 329 22.65 26.01 -23.30
N ILE A 330 23.75 26.25 -22.58
CA ILE A 330 24.81 27.19 -23.01
C ILE A 330 25.39 26.75 -24.35
N LYS A 331 25.65 25.45 -24.53
CA LYS A 331 26.13 24.91 -25.80
C LYS A 331 25.13 25.16 -26.93
N ALA A 332 23.84 24.87 -26.70
CA ALA A 332 22.79 25.14 -27.68
C ALA A 332 22.69 26.63 -28.04
N LEU A 333 22.77 27.52 -27.05
CA LEU A 333 22.75 28.97 -27.22
C LEU A 333 23.98 29.47 -28.01
N SER A 334 25.14 28.90 -27.73
CA SER A 334 26.41 29.26 -28.38
C SER A 334 26.45 28.95 -29.88
N LEU A 335 25.61 28.05 -30.39
CA LEU A 335 25.52 27.76 -31.83
C LEU A 335 25.06 28.97 -32.64
N ASN A 336 24.26 29.86 -32.05
CA ASN A 336 23.69 31.02 -32.73
C ASN A 336 24.28 32.36 -32.23
N ASN A 337 24.99 32.36 -31.10
CA ASN A 337 25.56 33.57 -30.48
C ASN A 337 26.97 33.28 -29.92
N HIS A 338 27.95 33.09 -30.82
CA HIS A 338 29.33 32.76 -30.45
C HIS A 338 30.00 33.84 -29.59
N ASP A 339 29.62 35.10 -29.77
CA ASP A 339 30.09 36.25 -29.00
C ASP A 339 29.77 36.13 -27.51
N LEU A 340 28.59 35.59 -27.15
CA LEU A 340 28.19 35.40 -25.76
C LEU A 340 28.97 34.27 -25.06
N LEU A 341 29.43 33.26 -25.82
CA LEU A 341 30.26 32.18 -25.27
C LEU A 341 31.65 32.70 -24.90
N ALA A 342 32.27 33.50 -25.78
CA ALA A 342 33.60 34.05 -25.55
C ALA A 342 33.66 34.92 -24.29
N LEU A 343 32.64 35.74 -24.05
CA LEU A 343 32.54 36.62 -22.87
C LEU A 343 32.43 35.86 -21.54
N ASN A 344 31.89 34.64 -21.55
CA ASN A 344 31.61 33.85 -20.34
C ASN A 344 32.52 32.62 -20.18
N LEU A 345 33.51 32.45 -21.08
CA LEU A 345 34.35 31.25 -21.13
C LEU A 345 35.21 31.07 -19.87
N GLU A 346 35.64 32.18 -19.25
CA GLU A 346 36.43 32.14 -18.02
C GLU A 346 35.63 31.52 -16.86
N GLU A 347 34.40 31.96 -16.63
CA GLU A 347 33.51 31.43 -15.61
C GLU A 347 33.15 29.96 -15.88
N ILE A 348 32.84 29.62 -17.14
CA ILE A 348 32.58 28.22 -17.54
C ILE A 348 33.81 27.34 -17.28
N SER A 349 35.02 27.86 -17.50
CA SER A 349 36.26 27.12 -17.30
C SER A 349 36.53 26.77 -15.84
N LYS A 350 36.07 27.59 -14.88
CA LYS A 350 36.23 27.31 -13.44
C LYS A 350 35.51 26.02 -13.02
N LEU A 351 34.44 25.65 -13.71
CA LEU A 351 33.67 24.43 -13.44
C LEU A 351 34.46 23.13 -13.70
N SER A 352 35.54 23.16 -14.49
CA SER A 352 36.33 21.94 -14.76
C SER A 352 37.10 21.43 -13.54
N GLN A 353 37.36 22.29 -12.55
CA GLN A 353 38.15 21.94 -11.37
C GLN A 353 37.34 21.07 -10.38
N ASN A 354 36.06 21.43 -10.18
CA ASN A 354 35.20 20.81 -9.17
C ASN A 354 34.01 20.02 -9.75
N GLY A 355 33.85 20.00 -11.09
CA GLY A 355 32.75 19.31 -11.77
C GLY A 355 32.95 17.81 -11.92
N SER A 356 31.84 17.08 -12.08
CA SER A 356 31.79 15.66 -12.48
C SER A 356 32.44 15.42 -13.84
N SER A 357 32.71 14.16 -14.20
CA SER A 357 33.28 13.79 -15.51
C SER A 357 32.45 14.35 -16.68
N ALA A 358 31.11 14.29 -16.58
CA ALA A 358 30.20 14.84 -17.57
C ALA A 358 30.32 16.37 -17.72
N VAL A 359 30.40 17.09 -16.60
CA VAL A 359 30.61 18.55 -16.58
C VAL A 359 31.95 18.91 -17.23
N ARG A 360 33.04 18.20 -16.90
CA ARG A 360 34.36 18.44 -17.49
C ARG A 360 34.38 18.22 -19.00
N ILE A 361 33.72 17.16 -19.48
CA ILE A 361 33.59 16.88 -20.92
C ILE A 361 32.83 18.01 -21.62
N LEU A 362 31.71 18.49 -21.05
CA LEU A 362 30.94 19.57 -21.64
C LEU A 362 31.70 20.91 -21.66
N VAL A 363 32.43 21.23 -20.59
CA VAL A 363 33.31 22.41 -20.54
C VAL A 363 34.41 22.33 -21.62
N GLN A 364 35.02 21.14 -21.79
CA GLN A 364 36.04 20.94 -22.81
C GLN A 364 35.47 21.10 -24.23
N GLN A 365 34.28 20.56 -24.50
CA GLN A 365 33.59 20.75 -25.78
C GLN A 365 33.29 22.22 -26.06
N LEU A 366 32.84 22.98 -25.06
CA LEU A 366 32.58 24.42 -25.20
C LEU A 366 33.87 25.21 -25.52
N LYS A 367 35.01 24.85 -24.92
CA LYS A 367 36.32 25.45 -25.23
C LYS A 367 36.74 25.16 -26.68
N GLU A 368 36.58 23.92 -27.12
CA GLU A 368 36.89 23.51 -28.49
C GLU A 368 36.01 24.23 -29.51
N ASP A 369 34.72 24.36 -29.21
CA ASP A 369 33.79 25.08 -30.08
C ASP A 369 34.16 26.56 -30.17
N ASN A 370 34.52 27.23 -29.05
CA ASN A 370 34.99 28.61 -29.08
C ASN A 370 36.27 28.80 -29.91
N ASN A 371 37.21 27.85 -29.85
CA ASN A 371 38.48 27.90 -30.60
C ASN A 371 38.27 27.72 -32.11
N LYS A 372 37.30 26.90 -32.53
CA LYS A 372 36.93 26.74 -33.95
C LYS A 372 36.41 28.05 -34.55
N TYR A 373 35.61 28.81 -33.80
CA TYR A 373 35.05 30.08 -34.28
C TYR A 373 35.98 31.29 -34.11
N SER A 374 36.99 31.18 -33.24
CA SER A 374 38.01 32.24 -33.03
C SER A 374 39.16 32.20 -34.05
N SER A 375 39.20 31.20 -34.93
CA SER A 375 40.23 31.06 -35.96
C SER A 375 39.76 31.67 -37.30
N PRO A 376 40.46 32.64 -37.90
CA PRO A 376 40.10 33.18 -39.21
C PRO A 376 40.38 32.14 -40.31
N THR A 377 39.43 31.93 -41.23
CA THR A 377 39.55 31.02 -42.37
C THR A 377 40.69 31.46 -43.32
N PRO A 378 41.36 30.54 -44.06
CA PRO A 378 40.80 30.12 -45.36
C PRO A 378 41.12 28.68 -45.86
N THR A 379 40.23 28.22 -46.75
CA THR A 379 40.42 27.32 -47.93
C THR A 379 40.59 25.79 -47.82
N GLU A 380 39.85 25.13 -48.73
CA GLU A 380 39.72 23.73 -49.19
C GLU A 380 40.65 22.59 -48.68
N PRO A 381 40.15 21.33 -48.60
CA PRO A 381 40.93 20.19 -48.13
C PRO A 381 41.67 19.49 -49.29
N THR A 382 42.96 19.77 -49.47
CA THR A 382 43.86 18.83 -50.17
C THR A 382 44.27 17.70 -49.25
N LYS A 383 43.82 16.48 -49.58
CA LYS A 383 44.39 15.22 -49.09
C LYS A 383 45.90 15.19 -49.37
N GLN A 384 46.73 15.06 -48.35
CA GLN A 384 48.01 14.37 -48.50
C GLN A 384 48.30 13.44 -47.32
N THR A 385 48.35 12.17 -47.70
CA THR A 385 48.70 10.99 -46.94
C THR A 385 50.21 10.90 -46.75
N ARG A 386 50.60 10.22 -45.65
CA ARG A 386 51.91 9.58 -45.37
C ARG A 386 53.06 10.53 -45.02
N SER A 387 53.99 10.21 -44.10
CA SER A 387 54.21 9.12 -43.14
C SER A 387 55.60 9.36 -42.52
N VAL A 388 56.00 8.50 -41.58
CA VAL A 388 57.37 8.18 -41.08
C VAL A 388 57.56 8.69 -39.65
N SER A 389 57.33 7.85 -38.64
CA SER A 389 58.24 6.84 -38.03
C SER A 389 59.19 7.45 -36.99
N SER A 390 59.12 6.94 -35.77
CA SER A 390 60.27 6.35 -35.07
C SER A 390 59.82 5.75 -33.74
N GLN A 391 59.94 4.42 -33.68
CA GLN A 391 60.43 3.57 -32.60
C GLN A 391 60.19 3.94 -31.12
N THR A 392 59.63 2.94 -30.45
CA THR A 392 59.33 2.72 -29.04
C THR A 392 60.55 2.44 -28.15
N GLU A 393 60.44 2.86 -26.89
CA GLU A 393 60.67 2.08 -25.65
C GLU A 393 60.23 2.98 -24.46
N GLY A 394 59.32 2.65 -23.53
CA GLY A 394 58.38 1.55 -23.35
C GLY A 394 57.56 1.84 -22.07
N THR A 395 56.23 1.77 -22.13
CA THR A 395 55.39 1.39 -20.97
C THR A 395 54.11 0.77 -21.51
N VAL A 396 53.84 -0.46 -21.07
CA VAL A 396 52.85 -1.39 -21.61
C VAL A 396 51.51 -1.23 -20.91
N THR A 397 50.47 -0.94 -21.68
CA THR A 397 49.08 -1.38 -21.44
C THR A 397 48.94 -2.85 -21.84
N ILE A 398 48.35 -3.70 -20.98
CA ILE A 398 47.59 -4.86 -21.42
C ILE A 398 46.21 -4.86 -20.76
N ILE A 399 45.23 -4.93 -21.65
CA ILE A 399 43.80 -5.15 -21.49
C ILE A 399 43.58 -6.66 -21.25
N THR A 400 42.65 -7.02 -20.37
CA THR A 400 41.94 -8.30 -20.53
C THR A 400 40.44 -8.11 -20.35
N VAL A 401 39.75 -8.85 -21.22
CA VAL A 401 38.34 -8.81 -21.62
C VAL A 401 37.46 -9.60 -20.65
N GLY A 402 36.23 -9.12 -20.44
CA GLY A 402 35.10 -9.86 -19.89
C GLY A 402 33.79 -9.12 -20.14
N ASN A 403 32.82 -9.81 -20.76
CA ASN A 403 31.48 -9.33 -21.17
C ASN A 403 30.40 -10.21 -20.46
N PRO A 404 29.06 -9.98 -20.61
CA PRO A 404 28.07 -9.34 -19.72
C PRO A 404 27.12 -10.38 -18.99
N PRO A 405 25.93 -10.10 -18.34
CA PRO A 405 24.71 -9.42 -18.87
C PRO A 405 23.78 -8.61 -17.90
N ASN A 406 23.01 -7.70 -18.52
CA ASN A 406 21.60 -7.27 -18.30
C ASN A 406 20.97 -7.07 -16.90
N ALA A 407 20.59 -5.81 -16.60
CA ALA A 407 19.31 -5.46 -15.97
C ALA A 407 18.83 -4.05 -16.35
N ALA A 408 17.67 -4.00 -17.02
CA ALA A 408 16.61 -2.99 -17.12
C ALA A 408 16.87 -1.47 -16.89
N TYR A 409 16.53 -0.70 -17.94
CA TYR A 409 15.83 0.61 -18.03
C TYR A 409 15.89 1.61 -16.84
N PRO A 410 16.09 2.91 -17.14
CA PRO A 410 14.91 3.76 -17.35
C PRO A 410 14.98 4.69 -18.57
N SER A 411 13.79 4.97 -19.09
CA SER A 411 13.44 5.87 -20.19
C SER A 411 13.93 7.31 -20.02
N GLY A 412 14.40 7.89 -21.12
CA GLY A 412 14.60 9.31 -21.32
C GLY A 412 14.76 9.60 -22.81
N ALA A 413 13.63 9.71 -23.51
CA ALA A 413 13.60 10.00 -24.94
C ALA A 413 14.17 11.41 -25.20
N VAL A 414 15.27 11.47 -25.95
CA VAL A 414 15.82 12.72 -26.52
C VAL A 414 15.32 12.81 -27.96
N ALA A 415 14.48 13.81 -28.24
CA ALA A 415 14.05 14.15 -29.58
C ALA A 415 15.13 14.99 -30.27
N ILE A 416 15.68 14.48 -31.38
CA ILE A 416 16.56 15.23 -32.28
C ILE A 416 15.69 15.85 -33.38
N ARG A 417 15.66 17.18 -33.46
CA ARG A 417 15.02 17.94 -34.55
C ARG A 417 15.89 17.88 -35.80
N HIS A 418 15.32 17.44 -36.93
CA HIS A 418 15.88 17.64 -38.27
C HIS A 418 15.04 18.64 -39.05
N THR A 419 15.70 19.64 -39.62
CA THR A 419 15.17 20.61 -40.60
C THR A 419 15.06 19.94 -41.98
N ALA A 420 13.96 20.22 -42.69
CA ALA A 420 13.59 19.63 -43.97
C ALA A 420 14.14 20.44 -45.18
N LEU A 421 14.29 19.76 -46.34
CA LEU A 421 14.02 20.23 -47.72
C LEU A 421 14.07 19.00 -48.71
N PRO A 422 13.45 19.06 -49.92
CA PRO A 422 12.84 17.94 -50.69
C PRO A 422 13.69 17.53 -51.94
N PRO A 423 13.21 16.82 -53.01
CA PRO A 423 12.03 15.96 -53.30
C PRO A 423 12.39 14.56 -53.91
N SER A 424 11.36 13.82 -54.37
CA SER A 424 11.32 12.89 -55.55
C SER A 424 11.12 11.36 -55.33
N ASN A 425 9.91 10.93 -55.75
CA ASN A 425 9.52 9.78 -56.60
C ASN A 425 9.93 8.32 -56.30
N MET A 426 8.86 7.49 -56.30
CA MET A 426 8.72 6.08 -56.75
C MET A 426 9.46 5.02 -55.91
N SER A 427 8.95 3.82 -55.62
CA SER A 427 7.66 3.13 -55.81
C SER A 427 7.77 1.76 -55.09
N SER A 428 6.62 1.10 -54.90
CA SER A 428 6.44 -0.36 -54.66
C SER A 428 6.42 -0.80 -53.20
N GLN A 429 5.24 -0.88 -52.57
CA GLN A 429 4.34 -2.05 -52.55
C GLN A 429 4.99 -3.31 -51.93
N GLN A 430 4.57 -3.69 -50.72
CA GLN A 430 3.65 -4.81 -50.53
C GLN A 430 3.35 -5.03 -49.04
N SER A 431 2.17 -5.59 -48.86
CA SER A 431 1.28 -5.58 -47.71
C SER A 431 1.23 -6.92 -46.99
N LEU A 432 0.48 -6.92 -45.88
CA LEU A 432 -0.14 -8.06 -45.19
C LEU A 432 0.78 -8.82 -44.21
N ALA A 433 0.31 -9.40 -43.12
CA ALA A 433 -0.89 -9.28 -42.31
C ALA A 433 -0.66 -10.21 -41.12
N LYS A 434 -1.26 -9.85 -39.98
CA LYS A 434 -1.40 -10.70 -38.79
C LYS A 434 -2.16 -11.98 -39.12
N SER A 435 -1.82 -13.08 -38.44
CA SER A 435 -2.85 -13.93 -37.82
C SER A 435 -2.28 -14.88 -36.77
N SER A 436 -3.21 -15.39 -35.99
CA SER A 436 -3.16 -15.91 -34.63
C SER A 436 -3.68 -17.35 -34.59
N ARG A 437 -3.77 -17.92 -33.36
CA ARG A 437 -4.44 -19.18 -32.92
C ARG A 437 -3.59 -20.45 -33.03
N ALA A 438 -3.82 -21.51 -32.26
CA ALA A 438 -4.52 -21.81 -31.00
C ALA A 438 -4.22 -23.29 -30.67
N SER A 439 -4.59 -23.71 -29.47
CA SER A 439 -4.43 -25.03 -28.84
C SER A 439 -5.10 -26.22 -29.55
N ALA A 440 -4.57 -27.44 -29.36
CA ALA A 440 -5.36 -28.67 -29.17
C ALA A 440 -4.50 -29.86 -28.68
N SER A 441 -5.17 -30.75 -27.94
CA SER A 441 -4.76 -31.93 -27.15
C SER A 441 -5.01 -33.27 -27.86
N GLN A 442 -4.31 -34.37 -27.49
CA GLN A 442 -4.86 -35.75 -27.32
C GLN A 442 -3.79 -36.80 -26.89
N ALA A 443 -4.25 -38.00 -26.50
CA ALA A 443 -3.67 -38.94 -25.53
C ALA A 443 -3.46 -40.40 -26.02
N ARG A 444 -2.69 -41.22 -25.24
CA ARG A 444 -2.80 -42.68 -24.90
C ARG A 444 -1.51 -43.55 -25.04
N LEU A 445 -1.37 -44.50 -24.09
CA LEU A 445 -0.32 -45.53 -23.76
C LEU A 445 -0.51 -46.86 -24.57
N PRO A 446 0.22 -48.02 -24.40
CA PRO A 446 1.14 -48.49 -23.31
C PRO A 446 2.34 -49.46 -23.63
N MET A 447 3.07 -49.84 -22.54
CA MET A 447 3.94 -51.03 -22.24
C MET A 447 5.35 -51.21 -22.88
N ASP A 448 6.41 -51.14 -22.06
CA ASP A 448 7.10 -52.30 -21.44
C ASP A 448 8.12 -51.88 -20.35
N ARG A 449 8.36 -52.75 -19.36
CA ARG A 449 9.27 -52.66 -18.18
C ARG A 449 10.33 -53.80 -18.30
N PRO A 450 11.38 -53.98 -17.44
CA PRO A 450 11.80 -53.26 -16.23
C PRO A 450 13.34 -53.08 -16.01
N VAL A 451 13.70 -52.56 -14.82
CA VAL A 451 14.88 -52.78 -13.94
C VAL A 451 15.61 -51.48 -13.53
N SER A 452 15.66 -51.24 -12.21
CA SER A 452 16.32 -50.13 -11.46
C SER A 452 17.74 -50.56 -10.97
N PRO A 453 18.55 -49.78 -10.19
CA PRO A 453 18.34 -48.44 -9.61
C PRO A 453 19.58 -47.47 -9.56
N LEU A 454 19.33 -46.24 -9.04
CA LEU A 454 20.24 -45.29 -8.35
C LEU A 454 21.40 -44.60 -9.12
N SER A 455 21.29 -43.28 -9.32
CA SER A 455 22.33 -42.29 -8.96
C SER A 455 21.86 -40.84 -9.13
N SER A 456 22.08 -40.04 -8.09
CA SER A 456 21.88 -38.60 -8.00
C SER A 456 23.14 -37.86 -8.46
N GLN A 457 23.03 -37.00 -9.47
CA GLN A 457 24.12 -36.12 -9.89
C GLN A 457 24.04 -34.74 -9.23
N PHE A 458 25.12 -34.43 -8.53
CA PHE A 458 25.56 -33.11 -8.10
C PHE A 458 25.98 -32.25 -9.29
N SER A 459 25.82 -30.93 -9.20
CA SER A 459 26.67 -29.98 -9.92
C SER A 459 26.91 -28.73 -9.07
N ASP A 460 28.20 -28.48 -8.87
CA ASP A 460 28.81 -27.54 -7.94
C ASP A 460 28.72 -26.06 -8.37
N ARG A 461 28.63 -25.18 -7.37
CA ARG A 461 28.83 -23.73 -7.50
C ARG A 461 30.21 -23.34 -6.96
N ILE A 462 30.91 -22.55 -7.76
CA ILE A 462 32.25 -22.01 -7.54
C ILE A 462 32.23 -20.85 -6.51
N SER A 463 33.12 -20.93 -5.53
CA SER A 463 33.54 -19.84 -4.62
C SER A 463 34.83 -19.19 -5.13
N MET A 464 34.97 -17.87 -4.99
CA MET A 464 36.23 -17.16 -5.17
C MET A 464 36.43 -16.16 -4.02
N THR A 465 37.37 -16.49 -3.14
CA THR A 465 38.01 -15.59 -2.16
C THR A 465 39.43 -15.29 -2.66
N SER A 466 39.80 -14.02 -2.74
CA SER A 466 41.16 -13.59 -3.07
C SER A 466 42.02 -13.56 -1.81
N ALA A 467 43.18 -14.21 -1.84
CA ALA A 467 44.27 -13.99 -0.89
C ALA A 467 45.57 -13.76 -1.68
N MET A 468 46.29 -12.68 -1.34
CA MET A 468 47.61 -12.39 -1.88
C MET A 468 48.69 -13.18 -1.15
N THR A 469 49.71 -13.54 -1.92
CA THR A 469 50.89 -14.32 -1.55
C THR A 469 51.95 -13.44 -0.88
N TYR A 470 52.59 -13.95 0.17
CA TYR A 470 54.03 -13.80 0.39
C TYR A 470 54.58 -15.12 0.96
N GLY A 471 55.57 -15.68 0.29
CA GLY A 471 56.30 -16.86 0.75
C GLY A 471 57.48 -16.47 1.62
N SER A 472 57.78 -17.28 2.64
CA SER A 472 58.88 -18.25 2.62
C SER A 472 59.26 -18.67 4.05
N THR A 473 59.24 -19.99 4.27
CA THR A 473 60.13 -20.78 5.15
C THR A 473 60.33 -20.34 6.61
N GLN A 474 59.78 -21.10 7.56
CA GLN A 474 60.57 -21.98 8.46
C GLN A 474 59.67 -22.77 9.42
N THR A 475 60.15 -23.98 9.73
CA THR A 475 59.55 -25.07 10.51
C THR A 475 59.36 -24.76 12.00
N GLY A 476 58.16 -25.04 12.52
CA GLY A 476 57.83 -25.11 13.96
C GLY A 476 56.59 -26.00 14.18
N PRO A 477 56.42 -26.64 15.36
CA PRO A 477 55.40 -27.67 15.59
C PRO A 477 53.96 -27.10 15.56
N PRO A 478 52.95 -27.93 15.23
CA PRO A 478 51.59 -27.44 15.00
C PRO A 478 50.96 -26.93 16.30
N LEU A 479 50.49 -25.68 16.28
CA LEU A 479 49.54 -25.17 17.26
C LEU A 479 48.24 -25.98 17.19
N PRO A 480 47.49 -26.14 18.30
CA PRO A 480 46.21 -26.85 18.29
C PRO A 480 45.25 -26.18 17.30
N PRO A 481 44.36 -26.93 16.62
CA PRO A 481 43.40 -26.33 15.71
C PRO A 481 42.52 -25.35 16.49
N GLU A 482 42.52 -24.07 16.08
CA GLU A 482 41.55 -23.10 16.58
C GLU A 482 40.14 -23.69 16.46
N PRO A 483 39.30 -23.61 17.50
CA PRO A 483 37.93 -24.09 17.40
C PRO A 483 37.22 -23.35 16.27
N LEU A 484 36.58 -24.11 15.38
CA LEU A 484 35.73 -23.65 14.28
C LEU A 484 34.87 -22.46 14.76
N ARG A 485 35.21 -21.23 14.34
CA ARG A 485 34.48 -20.04 14.79
C ARG A 485 33.00 -20.15 14.40
N ASP A 486 32.12 -19.93 15.37
CA ASP A 486 30.68 -19.91 15.15
C ASP A 486 30.27 -18.73 14.26
N GLY A 487 29.64 -19.03 13.11
CA GLY A 487 29.16 -18.02 12.17
C GLY A 487 28.15 -17.03 12.76
N VAL A 488 27.35 -17.44 13.75
CA VAL A 488 26.44 -16.54 14.46
C VAL A 488 27.22 -15.57 15.34
N GLN A 489 28.18 -16.10 16.11
CA GLN A 489 29.03 -15.29 16.97
C GLN A 489 29.84 -14.27 16.18
N ASN A 490 30.47 -14.67 15.08
CA ASN A 490 31.23 -13.75 14.21
C ASN A 490 30.35 -12.62 13.66
N PHE A 491 29.13 -12.93 13.23
CA PHE A 491 28.17 -11.92 12.76
C PHE A 491 27.81 -10.95 13.88
N CYS A 492 27.46 -11.46 15.06
CA CYS A 492 27.09 -10.67 16.21
C CYS A 492 28.23 -9.77 16.70
N GLU A 493 29.47 -10.28 16.77
CA GLU A 493 30.67 -9.52 17.12
C GLU A 493 30.89 -8.34 16.14
N LYS A 494 30.81 -8.62 14.83
CA LYS A 494 31.06 -7.62 13.79
C LYS A 494 29.97 -6.54 13.69
N HIS A 495 28.72 -6.89 13.96
CA HIS A 495 27.57 -6.03 13.72
C HIS A 495 26.91 -5.48 15.00
N MET A 496 27.47 -5.75 16.20
CA MET A 496 26.87 -5.40 17.49
C MET A 496 26.38 -3.93 17.60
N PRO A 497 27.15 -2.90 17.21
CA PRO A 497 26.69 -1.51 17.32
C PRO A 497 25.53 -1.20 16.35
N ILE A 498 25.57 -1.79 15.15
CA ILE A 498 24.56 -1.60 14.12
C ILE A 498 23.24 -2.29 14.54
N ILE A 499 23.32 -3.49 15.11
CA ILE A 499 22.16 -4.22 15.65
C ILE A 499 21.48 -3.41 16.76
N ARG A 500 22.26 -2.85 17.71
CA ARG A 500 21.71 -2.04 18.80
C ARG A 500 20.99 -0.79 18.29
N ASN A 501 21.61 -0.04 17.38
CA ASN A 501 21.00 1.16 16.79
C ASN A 501 19.72 0.83 16.00
N PHE A 502 19.74 -0.28 15.24
CA PHE A 502 18.58 -0.75 14.50
C PHE A 502 17.42 -1.12 15.44
N ILE A 503 17.68 -1.89 16.49
CA ILE A 503 16.64 -2.29 17.45
C ILE A 503 16.12 -1.10 18.26
N GLU A 504 16.99 -0.17 18.69
CA GLU A 504 16.55 1.02 19.43
C GLU A 504 15.59 1.87 18.58
N SER A 505 15.96 2.16 17.32
CA SER A 505 15.11 2.93 16.40
C SER A 505 13.79 2.23 16.05
N MET A 506 13.81 0.92 15.86
CA MET A 506 12.62 0.14 15.50
C MET A 506 11.67 -0.07 16.70
N SER A 507 12.20 -0.27 17.91
CA SER A 507 11.43 -0.63 19.11
C SER A 507 10.42 0.43 19.56
N VAL A 508 10.62 1.69 19.16
CA VAL A 508 9.69 2.80 19.39
C VAL A 508 8.41 2.64 18.55
N ARG A 509 8.50 2.02 17.37
CA ARG A 509 7.40 1.87 16.42
C ARG A 509 6.80 0.46 16.42
N ILE A 510 7.62 -0.55 16.68
CA ILE A 510 7.23 -1.96 16.65
C ILE A 510 7.55 -2.61 18.00
N PRO A 511 6.54 -3.09 18.75
CA PRO A 511 6.74 -3.85 19.97
C PRO A 511 7.50 -5.15 19.70
N LEU A 512 8.42 -5.51 20.60
CA LEU A 512 9.19 -6.74 20.51
C LEU A 512 8.47 -7.88 21.27
N PRO A 513 8.22 -9.04 20.65
CA PRO A 513 7.68 -10.20 21.35
C PRO A 513 8.65 -10.68 22.43
N SER A 514 8.13 -11.07 23.59
CA SER A 514 8.93 -11.65 24.68
C SER A 514 9.15 -13.15 24.49
N LYS A 515 8.19 -13.85 23.87
CA LYS A 515 8.25 -15.30 23.61
C LYS A 515 7.61 -15.65 22.27
N CYS A 516 8.10 -16.70 21.63
CA CYS A 516 7.46 -17.34 20.48
C CYS A 516 7.25 -18.84 20.75
N SER A 517 6.13 -19.39 20.29
CA SER A 517 5.83 -20.83 20.40
C SER A 517 5.17 -21.37 19.14
N ILE A 518 5.38 -22.65 18.84
CA ILE A 518 4.77 -23.32 17.69
C ILE A 518 3.40 -23.84 18.09
N ILE A 519 2.43 -23.69 17.19
CA ILE A 519 1.09 -24.26 17.34
C ILE A 519 0.77 -25.14 16.14
N ASN A 520 0.32 -26.36 16.44
CA ASN A 520 -0.12 -27.33 15.45
C ASN A 520 -1.58 -27.04 15.07
N GLY A 521 -1.81 -26.50 13.87
CA GLY A 521 -3.14 -26.39 13.28
C GLY A 521 -3.56 -27.68 12.56
N ARG A 522 -4.84 -27.78 12.17
CA ARG A 522 -5.40 -28.96 11.47
C ARG A 522 -4.70 -29.28 10.14
N HIS A 523 -4.15 -28.28 9.44
CA HIS A 523 -3.53 -28.45 8.12
C HIS A 523 -2.13 -27.80 7.99
N LYS A 524 -1.67 -27.03 8.98
CA LYS A 524 -0.36 -26.35 8.95
C LYS A 524 0.09 -25.94 10.37
N ARG A 525 1.40 -25.90 10.60
CA ARG A 525 2.00 -25.29 11.80
C ARG A 525 2.12 -23.77 11.63
N TYR A 526 1.91 -23.03 12.71
CA TYR A 526 2.09 -21.57 12.75
C TYR A 526 2.77 -21.13 14.05
N ILE A 527 3.36 -19.94 14.05
CA ILE A 527 4.00 -19.37 15.24
C ILE A 527 3.04 -18.43 15.95
N ARG A 528 2.97 -18.58 17.28
CA ARG A 528 2.35 -17.63 18.19
C ARG A 528 3.42 -16.80 18.88
N LEU A 529 3.29 -15.49 18.74
CA LEU A 529 4.08 -14.47 19.43
C LEU A 529 3.34 -14.05 20.70
N ASN A 530 4.08 -13.81 21.77
CA ASN A 530 3.56 -13.34 23.04
C ASN A 530 4.26 -12.04 23.42
N PHE A 531 3.47 -11.03 23.78
CA PHE A 531 3.94 -9.70 24.16
C PHE A 531 3.62 -9.46 25.64
N LEU A 532 4.59 -8.90 26.37
CA LEU A 532 4.48 -8.56 27.78
C LEU A 532 4.23 -7.05 27.94
N CYS A 533 3.49 -6.67 28.98
CA CYS A 533 3.42 -5.27 29.40
C CYS A 533 4.67 -4.88 30.19
N GLY A 534 5.39 -3.86 29.74
CA GLY A 534 6.59 -3.35 30.44
C GLY A 534 6.30 -2.61 31.74
N GLY A 535 5.04 -2.20 31.98
CA GLY A 535 4.69 -1.41 33.17
C GLY A 535 4.42 -2.22 34.43
N GLN A 536 3.89 -3.46 34.30
CA GLN A 536 3.61 -4.41 35.38
C GLN A 536 3.07 -3.84 36.71
N GLY A 537 2.27 -2.76 36.68
CA GLY A 537 1.65 -2.20 37.89
C GLY A 537 0.52 -3.07 38.44
N ASP A 538 0.04 -2.76 39.65
CA ASP A 538 -0.97 -3.55 40.39
C ASP A 538 -2.26 -3.81 39.61
N GLN A 539 -2.64 -2.90 38.72
CA GLN A 539 -3.82 -3.00 37.87
C GLN A 539 -3.48 -3.34 36.41
N CYS A 540 -2.30 -3.91 36.15
CA CYS A 540 -1.86 -4.27 34.81
C CYS A 540 -2.80 -5.32 34.18
N LEU A 541 -3.27 -5.05 32.97
CA LEU A 541 -4.09 -6.00 32.18
C LEU A 541 -3.34 -7.30 31.85
N TYR A 542 -2.01 -7.24 31.84
CA TYR A 542 -1.11 -8.33 31.47
C TYR A 542 -0.03 -8.55 32.53
N GLY A 543 -0.39 -8.47 33.82
CA GLY A 543 0.55 -8.72 34.93
C GLY A 543 1.07 -10.17 34.92
N ASN A 544 0.15 -11.13 34.75
CA ASN A 544 0.45 -12.57 34.73
C ASN A 544 0.09 -13.25 33.39
N THR A 545 -0.24 -12.47 32.36
CA THR A 545 -0.69 -12.96 31.05
C THR A 545 0.06 -12.25 29.93
N TYR A 546 -0.09 -12.76 28.70
CA TYR A 546 0.53 -12.18 27.52
C TYR A 546 -0.54 -11.78 26.52
N PHE A 547 -0.28 -10.74 25.75
CA PHE A 547 -0.99 -10.53 24.50
C PHE A 547 -0.43 -11.51 23.47
N SER A 548 -1.29 -12.35 22.88
CA SER A 548 -0.86 -13.39 21.94
C SER A 548 -1.29 -13.09 20.51
N LEU A 549 -0.39 -13.32 19.55
CA LEU A 549 -0.58 -13.10 18.11
C LEU A 549 -0.11 -14.31 17.31
N ASN A 550 -0.97 -14.92 16.49
CA ASN A 550 -0.54 -15.92 15.52
C ASN A 550 -0.05 -15.21 14.23
N THR A 551 1.25 -15.30 13.92
CA THR A 551 1.83 -14.56 12.80
C THR A 551 1.69 -15.26 11.45
N LYS A 552 1.43 -14.47 10.41
CA LYS A 552 1.46 -14.80 8.99
C LYS A 552 2.83 -14.57 8.34
N VAL A 553 3.73 -13.85 9.02
CA VAL A 553 5.09 -13.52 8.56
C VAL A 553 6.18 -14.02 9.54
N PRO A 554 6.21 -15.34 9.82
CA PRO A 554 7.08 -15.90 10.86
C PRO A 554 8.58 -15.67 10.62
N LYS A 555 9.03 -15.62 9.35
CA LYS A 555 10.44 -15.43 9.00
C LYS A 555 10.98 -14.09 9.51
N THR A 556 10.25 -13.01 9.25
CA THR A 556 10.64 -11.65 9.63
C THR A 556 10.60 -11.48 11.14
N TRP A 557 9.59 -12.03 11.83
CA TRP A 557 9.52 -11.99 13.30
C TRP A 557 10.65 -12.75 13.99
N ILE A 558 10.99 -13.96 13.53
CA ILE A 558 12.12 -14.71 14.10
C ILE A 558 13.43 -13.93 13.93
N HIS A 559 13.64 -13.33 12.76
CA HIS A 559 14.84 -12.52 12.51
C HIS A 559 14.89 -11.29 13.44
N VAL A 560 13.78 -10.55 13.58
CA VAL A 560 13.67 -9.41 14.51
C VAL A 560 13.92 -9.84 15.95
N MET A 561 13.35 -10.97 16.38
CA MET A 561 13.54 -11.50 17.73
C MET A 561 15.00 -11.87 17.98
N PHE A 562 15.69 -12.49 17.01
CA PHE A 562 17.12 -12.76 17.11
C PHE A 562 17.93 -11.46 17.29
N LEU A 563 17.69 -10.45 16.45
CA LEU A 563 18.36 -9.15 16.54
C LEU A 563 18.08 -8.47 17.89
N ALA A 564 16.86 -8.59 18.42
CA ALA A 564 16.47 -8.05 19.71
C ALA A 564 17.20 -8.74 20.88
N VAL A 565 17.32 -10.08 20.86
CA VAL A 565 18.09 -10.82 21.87
C VAL A 565 19.55 -10.38 21.81
N GLN A 566 20.13 -10.26 20.61
CA GLN A 566 21.52 -9.79 20.47
C GLN A 566 21.71 -8.35 20.95
N ALA A 567 20.74 -7.46 20.71
CA ALA A 567 20.81 -6.08 21.19
C ALA A 567 20.76 -5.96 22.72
N GLN A 568 20.09 -6.91 23.39
CA GLN A 568 19.95 -6.96 24.85
C GLN A 568 21.11 -7.70 25.53
N SER A 569 21.84 -8.54 24.80
CA SER A 569 23.01 -9.26 25.32
C SER A 569 24.22 -8.35 25.49
N THR A 570 24.99 -8.58 26.56
CA THR A 570 26.26 -7.89 26.84
C THR A 570 27.41 -8.38 25.96
N SER A 571 27.32 -9.61 25.46
CA SER A 571 28.30 -10.24 24.55
C SER A 571 27.64 -10.71 23.26
N ALA A 572 28.48 -11.05 22.27
CA ALA A 572 28.00 -11.69 21.05
C ALA A 572 27.44 -13.08 21.34
N LEU A 573 26.25 -13.35 20.81
CA LEU A 573 25.57 -14.62 20.96
C LEU A 573 26.17 -15.68 20.05
N ASN A 574 26.14 -16.94 20.50
CA ASN A 574 26.54 -18.12 19.76
C ASN A 574 25.36 -19.12 19.62
N GLN A 575 25.51 -20.13 18.77
CA GLN A 575 24.48 -21.13 18.48
C GLN A 575 24.04 -21.95 19.69
N ASN A 576 24.85 -22.00 20.76
CA ASN A 576 24.55 -22.75 21.97
C ASN A 576 23.74 -21.94 22.99
N ASP A 577 23.49 -20.65 22.75
CA ASP A 577 22.67 -19.84 23.65
C ASP A 577 21.22 -20.32 23.68
N GLY A 578 20.65 -20.48 24.88
CA GLY A 578 19.29 -21.02 25.06
C GLY A 578 18.19 -20.21 24.35
N SER A 579 18.35 -18.90 24.27
CA SER A 579 17.45 -18.01 23.52
C SER A 579 17.52 -18.27 22.01
N ILE A 580 18.71 -18.56 21.48
CA ILE A 580 18.92 -18.90 20.07
C ILE A 580 18.39 -20.30 19.78
N GLN A 581 18.63 -21.27 20.65
CA GLN A 581 18.08 -22.62 20.50
C GLN A 581 16.54 -22.61 20.46
N SER A 582 15.90 -21.75 21.25
CA SER A 582 14.44 -21.58 21.25
C SER A 582 13.93 -21.02 19.91
N LEU A 583 14.60 -20.01 19.36
CA LEU A 583 14.29 -19.45 18.03
C LEU A 583 14.57 -20.44 16.90
N ARG A 584 15.67 -21.19 17.01
CA ARG A 584 16.06 -22.24 16.06
C ARG A 584 15.06 -23.38 16.06
N SER A 585 14.61 -23.84 17.22
CA SER A 585 13.54 -24.85 17.34
C SER A 585 12.24 -24.39 16.69
N CYS A 586 11.86 -23.11 16.87
CA CYS A 586 10.70 -22.51 16.19
C CYS A 586 10.87 -22.47 14.66
N TRP A 587 12.07 -22.15 14.18
CA TRP A 587 12.42 -22.14 12.76
C TRP A 587 12.39 -23.54 12.14
N ASP A 588 13.11 -24.50 12.73
CA ASP A 588 13.26 -25.85 12.23
C ASP A 588 11.90 -26.57 12.18
N SER A 589 11.01 -26.29 13.13
CA SER A 589 9.66 -26.86 13.15
C SER A 589 8.74 -26.38 12.03
N LEU A 590 9.03 -25.22 11.42
CA LEU A 590 8.26 -24.65 10.31
C LEU A 590 8.82 -25.02 8.94
N TRP A 591 10.15 -25.03 8.78
CA TRP A 591 10.81 -25.18 7.48
C TRP A 591 11.67 -26.45 7.33
N GLY A 592 11.94 -27.18 8.41
CA GLY A 592 12.80 -28.38 8.40
C GLY A 592 14.21 -28.10 7.85
N GLU A 593 14.85 -29.12 7.27
CA GLU A 593 16.21 -29.03 6.71
C GLU A 593 16.31 -28.20 5.41
N ARG A 594 15.18 -27.73 4.85
CA ARG A 594 15.17 -27.01 3.56
C ARG A 594 15.70 -25.57 3.65
N SER A 595 15.93 -25.03 4.84
CA SER A 595 16.41 -23.66 5.01
C SER A 595 17.32 -23.50 6.23
N ASN A 596 18.51 -22.93 6.00
CA ASN A 596 19.51 -22.75 7.04
C ASN A 596 19.18 -21.56 7.96
N PHE A 597 19.06 -21.82 9.26
CA PHE A 597 18.85 -20.79 10.29
C PHE A 597 19.97 -19.75 10.28
N LEU A 598 21.22 -20.15 10.02
CA LEU A 598 22.36 -19.24 9.91
C LEU A 598 22.13 -18.20 8.80
N THR A 599 21.59 -18.61 7.65
CA THR A 599 21.27 -17.70 6.54
C THR A 599 20.18 -16.69 6.92
N LEU A 600 19.26 -17.03 7.81
CA LEU A 600 18.27 -16.08 8.32
C LEU A 600 18.92 -15.02 9.19
N VAL A 601 19.65 -15.45 10.23
CA VAL A 601 20.20 -14.54 11.24
C VAL A 601 21.34 -13.67 10.72
N THR A 602 21.98 -14.10 9.62
CA THR A 602 23.03 -13.33 8.91
C THR A 602 22.50 -12.58 7.68
N SER A 603 21.18 -12.60 7.43
CA SER A 603 20.58 -11.88 6.30
C SER A 603 20.53 -10.37 6.53
N SER A 604 20.22 -9.61 5.47
CA SER A 604 19.98 -8.17 5.56
C SER A 604 18.89 -7.85 6.57
N PHE A 605 19.08 -6.78 7.35
CA PHE A 605 18.08 -6.34 8.33
C PHE A 605 16.73 -6.04 7.67
N PRO A 606 15.61 -6.21 8.39
CA PRO A 606 14.27 -5.92 7.85
C PRO A 606 14.17 -4.51 7.27
N SER A 607 13.79 -4.43 5.99
CA SER A 607 13.62 -3.17 5.26
C SER A 607 12.44 -2.36 5.80
N PRO A 608 12.29 -1.06 5.46
CA PRO A 608 11.10 -0.29 5.82
C PRO A 608 9.79 -0.95 5.37
N LYS A 609 9.79 -1.61 4.21
CA LYS A 609 8.66 -2.38 3.70
C LYS A 609 8.35 -3.58 4.60
N ASP A 610 9.36 -4.30 5.08
CA ASP A 610 9.18 -5.42 6.01
C ASP A 610 8.63 -4.93 7.36
N GLN A 611 9.14 -3.79 7.85
CA GLN A 611 8.65 -3.16 9.07
C GLN A 611 7.17 -2.73 8.94
N ASP A 612 6.77 -2.18 7.80
CA ASP A 612 5.38 -1.81 7.54
C ASP A 612 4.47 -3.05 7.49
N ILE A 613 4.96 -4.20 7.01
CA ILE A 613 4.22 -5.49 7.06
C ILE A 613 4.02 -5.95 8.51
N LEU A 614 5.06 -5.87 9.37
CA LEU A 614 4.93 -6.19 10.79
C LEU A 614 3.93 -5.26 11.48
N LEU A 615 3.99 -3.96 11.16
CA LEU A 615 3.09 -2.94 11.68
C LEU A 615 1.64 -3.21 11.26
N GLN A 616 1.41 -3.54 9.99
CA GLN A 616 0.10 -3.95 9.49
C GLN A 616 -0.42 -5.22 10.18
N GLU A 617 0.44 -6.19 10.47
CA GLU A 617 0.05 -7.40 11.20
C GLU A 617 -0.40 -7.07 12.63
N LEU A 618 0.35 -6.25 13.36
CA LEU A 618 -0.01 -5.78 14.71
C LEU A 618 -1.30 -4.95 14.71
N GLN A 619 -1.48 -4.08 13.71
CA GLN A 619 -2.71 -3.32 13.50
C GLN A 619 -3.90 -4.25 13.22
N SER A 620 -3.71 -5.24 12.35
CA SER A 620 -4.76 -6.23 12.03
C SER A 620 -5.15 -7.06 13.25
N SER A 621 -4.19 -7.27 14.15
CA SER A 621 -4.34 -8.03 15.39
C SER A 621 -4.76 -7.17 16.58
N ARG A 622 -4.96 -5.86 16.38
CA ARG A 622 -5.46 -4.92 17.39
C ARG A 622 -4.54 -4.73 18.59
N PHE A 623 -3.23 -4.94 18.42
CA PHE A 623 -2.25 -4.73 19.49
C PHE A 623 -2.31 -3.30 20.04
N PHE A 624 -2.34 -2.31 19.14
CA PHE A 624 -2.35 -0.88 19.48
C PHE A 624 -3.66 -0.36 20.08
N ASP A 625 -4.71 -1.19 20.14
CA ASP A 625 -5.94 -0.84 20.87
C ASP A 625 -5.74 -1.01 22.38
N VAL A 626 -4.73 -1.78 22.79
CA VAL A 626 -4.50 -2.20 24.18
C VAL A 626 -3.16 -1.68 24.71
N PHE A 627 -2.14 -1.60 23.85
CA PHE A 627 -0.80 -1.17 24.20
C PHE A 627 -0.43 0.16 23.54
N GLU A 628 0.30 0.99 24.29
CA GLU A 628 0.85 2.25 23.84
C GLU A 628 2.33 2.35 24.26
N PHE A 629 3.14 3.00 23.43
CA PHE A 629 4.55 3.21 23.74
C PHE A 629 4.71 4.34 24.75
N ASN A 630 5.32 4.03 25.89
CA ASN A 630 5.67 5.01 26.90
C ASN A 630 7.00 5.68 26.52
N ALA A 631 6.95 6.88 25.95
CA ALA A 631 8.16 7.59 25.51
C ALA A 631 9.11 7.92 26.68
N ALA A 632 8.58 8.19 27.87
CA ALA A 632 9.39 8.53 29.04
C ALA A 632 10.17 7.32 29.59
N LYS A 633 9.53 6.14 29.62
CA LYS A 633 10.13 4.90 30.14
C LYS A 633 10.69 3.97 29.06
N LYS A 634 10.58 4.36 27.78
CA LYS A 634 11.02 3.61 26.59
C LYS A 634 10.53 2.15 26.52
N TYR A 635 9.28 1.88 26.92
CA TYR A 635 8.68 0.54 26.78
C TYR A 635 7.24 0.58 26.31
N TRP A 636 6.75 -0.55 25.79
CA TRP A 636 5.33 -0.74 25.51
C TRP A 636 4.59 -1.19 26.76
N ALA A 637 3.53 -0.48 27.10
CA ALA A 637 2.69 -0.82 28.24
C ALA A 637 1.22 -0.82 27.85
N CYS A 638 0.44 -1.64 28.55
CA CYS A 638 -1.00 -1.59 28.43
C CYS A 638 -1.52 -0.24 28.92
N PHE A 639 -2.69 0.17 28.42
CA PHE A 639 -3.32 1.44 28.77
C PHE A 639 -3.33 1.73 30.28
N MET A 640 -3.66 0.74 31.12
CA MET A 640 -3.72 0.93 32.59
C MET A 640 -2.37 1.25 33.22
N CYS A 641 -1.27 0.74 32.65
CA CYS A 641 0.07 1.04 33.14
C CYS A 641 0.61 2.39 32.63
N ASN A 642 0.10 2.88 31.49
CA ASN A 642 0.46 4.19 30.95
C ASN A 642 -0.39 5.33 31.52
N HIS A 643 -1.64 5.06 31.89
CA HIS A 643 -2.62 6.05 32.37
C HIS A 643 -3.30 5.56 33.68
N PRO A 644 -2.56 5.38 34.79
CA PRO A 644 -3.12 4.95 36.06
C PRO A 644 -4.18 5.91 36.63
N GLU A 645 -4.11 7.20 36.31
CA GLU A 645 -5.05 8.23 36.77
C GLU A 645 -6.46 8.09 36.16
N LYS A 646 -6.55 7.73 34.88
CA LYS A 646 -7.84 7.48 34.18
C LYS A 646 -8.50 6.18 34.63
N THR A 647 -7.74 5.30 35.27
CA THR A 647 -8.23 4.01 35.76
C THR A 647 -9.20 4.18 36.93
N LEU A 648 -9.00 5.20 37.78
CA LEU A 648 -9.87 5.50 38.92
C LEU A 648 -11.27 5.94 38.49
N GLU A 649 -11.42 6.64 37.36
CA GLU A 649 -12.72 7.08 36.83
C GLU A 649 -13.52 5.93 36.20
N LEU A 650 -12.85 4.91 35.67
CA LEU A 650 -13.47 3.79 34.96
C LEU A 650 -13.80 2.60 35.87
N LEU A 651 -13.29 2.59 37.10
CA LEU A 651 -13.47 1.51 38.07
C LEU A 651 -14.29 1.99 39.29
N GLN A 652 -15.45 1.37 39.53
CA GLN A 652 -16.21 1.52 40.79
C GLN A 652 -16.11 0.24 41.61
N ASN A 653 -15.70 0.34 42.88
CA ASN A 653 -15.46 -0.81 43.77
C ASN A 653 -14.58 -1.89 43.13
N GLY A 654 -13.55 -1.47 42.39
CA GLY A 654 -12.63 -2.37 41.71
C GLY A 654 -13.20 -3.08 40.48
N ASN A 655 -14.36 -2.70 39.95
CA ASN A 655 -14.94 -3.29 38.72
C ASN A 655 -15.18 -2.23 37.63
N PRO A 656 -15.01 -2.57 36.33
CA PRO A 656 -15.34 -1.66 35.25
C PRO A 656 -16.86 -1.41 35.21
N VAL A 657 -17.26 -0.15 35.36
CA VAL A 657 -18.66 0.26 35.34
C VAL A 657 -18.82 1.44 34.37
N ILE A 658 -19.66 1.25 33.35
CA ILE A 658 -20.05 2.32 32.43
C ILE A 658 -21.50 2.15 31.99
N ALA A 659 -22.25 3.24 31.93
CA ALA A 659 -23.65 3.25 31.55
C ALA A 659 -23.97 4.39 30.58
N GLY A 660 -24.85 4.15 29.60
CA GLY A 660 -25.13 5.16 28.59
C GLY A 660 -26.02 4.71 27.45
N GLN A 661 -26.49 5.69 26.67
CA GLN A 661 -27.32 5.45 25.50
C GLN A 661 -26.44 5.15 24.27
N LEU A 662 -26.52 3.91 23.78
CA LEU A 662 -25.84 3.49 22.56
C LEU A 662 -26.86 3.12 21.48
N LYS A 663 -26.53 3.42 20.23
CA LYS A 663 -27.22 2.91 19.06
C LYS A 663 -26.61 1.55 18.69
N GLU A 664 -27.34 0.48 18.90
CA GLU A 664 -27.01 -0.88 18.44
C GLU A 664 -27.39 -1.02 16.96
N LYS A 665 -26.46 -1.41 16.10
CA LYS A 665 -26.72 -1.75 14.70
C LYS A 665 -27.18 -3.19 14.63
N LYS A 666 -28.49 -3.40 14.52
CA LYS A 666 -29.10 -4.74 14.54
C LYS A 666 -29.65 -5.12 13.18
N GLY A 667 -29.31 -6.33 12.75
CA GLY A 667 -29.68 -6.92 11.47
C GLY A 667 -28.65 -7.97 11.09
N ARG A 668 -29.10 -9.18 10.74
CA ARG A 668 -28.24 -10.31 10.37
C ARG A 668 -27.39 -10.01 9.13
N TRP A 669 -27.79 -8.98 8.36
CA TRP A 669 -27.25 -8.61 7.05
C TRP A 669 -26.76 -7.16 7.00
N LYS A 670 -25.66 -6.88 6.27
CA LYS A 670 -24.98 -5.56 6.26
C LYS A 670 -25.88 -4.37 5.85
N PHE A 671 -26.91 -4.62 5.05
CA PHE A 671 -27.81 -3.64 4.39
C PHE A 671 -29.14 -3.45 5.16
N LEU A 672 -29.75 -4.50 5.72
CA LEU A 672 -30.92 -4.41 6.62
C LEU A 672 -30.62 -3.91 8.04
N LYS A 673 -29.37 -3.54 8.32
CA LYS A 673 -28.92 -3.15 9.65
C LYS A 673 -29.52 -1.78 10.03
N ARG A 674 -30.59 -1.79 10.81
CA ARG A 674 -31.21 -0.58 11.38
C ARG A 674 -30.58 -0.26 12.74
N TRP A 675 -30.36 1.02 13.00
CA TRP A 675 -29.87 1.50 14.29
C TRP A 675 -31.02 1.55 15.29
N LYS A 676 -30.87 0.87 16.44
CA LYS A 676 -31.79 0.95 17.56
C LYS A 676 -31.09 1.60 18.75
N THR A 677 -31.62 2.70 19.25
CA THR A 677 -31.10 3.35 20.46
C THR A 677 -31.57 2.54 21.68
N ARG A 678 -30.64 2.16 22.55
CA ARG A 678 -30.93 1.49 23.82
C ARG A 678 -29.99 2.01 24.91
N TYR A 679 -30.40 1.85 26.16
CA TYR A 679 -29.56 2.12 27.31
C TYR A 679 -28.81 0.85 27.70
N PHE A 680 -27.49 0.92 27.76
CA PHE A 680 -26.60 -0.18 28.12
C PHE A 680 -25.90 0.14 29.44
N THR A 681 -25.66 -0.90 30.23
CA THR A 681 -24.87 -0.83 31.46
C THR A 681 -23.90 -2.00 31.48
N LEU A 682 -22.60 -1.71 31.46
CA LEU A 682 -21.55 -2.66 31.82
C LEU A 682 -21.35 -2.56 33.33
N SER A 683 -21.48 -3.67 34.03
CA SER A 683 -21.22 -3.77 35.47
C SER A 683 -20.39 -5.04 35.72
N GLY A 684 -19.08 -4.88 35.94
CA GLY A 684 -18.17 -6.00 36.11
C GLY A 684 -18.06 -6.86 34.84
N ALA A 685 -18.42 -8.14 34.92
CA ALA A 685 -18.29 -9.11 33.83
C ALA A 685 -19.56 -9.28 32.96
N GLN A 686 -20.53 -8.36 33.04
CA GLN A 686 -21.80 -8.47 32.31
C GLN A 686 -22.21 -7.13 31.69
N ILE A 687 -22.66 -7.16 30.43
CA ILE A 687 -23.32 -6.04 29.76
C ILE A 687 -24.82 -6.30 29.79
N THR A 688 -25.60 -5.39 30.36
CA THR A 688 -27.07 -5.50 30.43
C THR A 688 -27.76 -4.40 29.62
N TYR A 689 -28.89 -4.74 28.99
CA TYR A 689 -29.72 -3.78 28.27
C TYR A 689 -31.19 -4.21 28.18
N ASN A 690 -32.09 -3.24 28.04
CA ASN A 690 -33.53 -3.52 27.92
C ASN A 690 -33.94 -3.72 26.45
N LYS A 691 -34.53 -4.89 26.15
CA LYS A 691 -35.04 -5.23 24.81
C LYS A 691 -36.45 -4.70 24.57
N SER A 692 -37.28 -4.67 25.61
CA SER A 692 -38.65 -4.11 25.69
C SER A 692 -38.95 -3.60 27.12
N HIS A 693 -40.14 -3.04 27.38
CA HIS A 693 -40.56 -2.58 28.73
C HIS A 693 -40.52 -3.67 29.82
N SER A 694 -40.51 -4.96 29.45
CA SER A 694 -40.58 -6.08 30.40
C SER A 694 -39.46 -7.13 30.25
N ARG A 695 -38.49 -6.96 29.31
CA ARG A 695 -37.43 -7.95 29.06
C ARG A 695 -36.02 -7.35 29.05
N LYS A 696 -35.21 -7.73 30.03
CA LYS A 696 -33.77 -7.41 30.17
C LYS A 696 -32.94 -8.53 29.54
N GLU A 697 -32.00 -8.17 28.67
CA GLU A 697 -31.01 -9.11 28.11
C GLU A 697 -29.62 -8.82 28.67
N THR A 698 -28.82 -9.88 28.79
CA THR A 698 -27.48 -9.83 29.35
C THR A 698 -26.50 -10.51 28.38
N LEU A 699 -25.39 -9.83 28.08
CA LEU A 699 -24.25 -10.36 27.34
C LEU A 699 -23.07 -10.55 28.32
N PRO A 700 -22.70 -11.80 28.63
CA PRO A 700 -21.51 -12.08 29.43
C PRO A 700 -20.24 -11.63 28.73
N VAL A 701 -19.38 -10.92 29.45
CA VAL A 701 -18.08 -10.46 28.94
C VAL A 701 -17.16 -11.63 28.59
N SER A 702 -17.32 -12.79 29.23
CA SER A 702 -16.60 -14.03 28.90
C SER A 702 -16.82 -14.51 27.46
N LYS A 703 -17.93 -14.13 26.82
CA LYS A 703 -18.21 -14.49 25.42
C LYS A 703 -17.54 -13.54 24.42
N ILE A 704 -17.00 -12.42 24.89
CA ILE A 704 -16.38 -11.39 24.05
C ILE A 704 -14.96 -11.82 23.71
N GLN A 705 -14.71 -12.04 22.43
CA GLN A 705 -13.40 -12.39 21.89
C GLN A 705 -12.57 -11.14 21.59
N SER A 706 -13.20 -10.07 21.09
CA SER A 706 -12.51 -8.79 20.86
C SER A 706 -13.49 -7.62 20.84
N VAL A 707 -12.96 -6.42 21.12
CA VAL A 707 -13.68 -5.15 21.07
C VAL A 707 -12.86 -4.21 20.20
N LYS A 708 -13.51 -3.47 19.29
CA LYS A 708 -12.84 -2.68 18.26
C LYS A 708 -13.45 -1.29 18.14
N ALA A 709 -12.63 -0.25 18.19
CA ALA A 709 -13.05 1.08 17.78
C ALA A 709 -13.12 1.19 16.24
N VAL A 710 -14.19 1.78 15.71
CA VAL A 710 -14.35 2.03 14.26
C VAL A 710 -14.00 3.49 13.96
N ARG A 711 -12.81 3.69 13.40
CA ARG A 711 -12.32 4.98 12.88
C ARG A 711 -12.54 5.05 11.36
N LYS A 712 -12.90 6.22 10.81
CA LYS A 712 -13.09 6.44 9.35
C LYS A 712 -12.20 7.59 8.90
N GLY A 713 -11.09 7.29 8.20
CA GLY A 713 -10.16 8.28 7.66
C GLY A 713 -9.20 8.92 8.68
N VAL A 714 -8.45 9.94 8.24
CA VAL A 714 -7.33 10.64 8.95
C VAL A 714 -7.77 11.42 10.20
N ARG A 715 -9.04 11.34 10.63
CA ARG A 715 -9.52 11.98 11.86
C ARG A 715 -9.63 10.93 12.97
N ASP A 716 -8.92 11.16 14.08
CA ASP A 716 -8.69 10.18 15.15
C ASP A 716 -9.89 9.81 16.02
N ILE A 717 -11.03 10.49 15.88
CA ILE A 717 -12.18 10.28 16.78
C ILE A 717 -13.03 9.08 16.32
N PRO A 718 -13.11 7.99 17.11
CA PRO A 718 -13.93 6.83 16.75
C PRO A 718 -15.43 7.18 16.78
N LYS A 719 -16.16 6.85 15.70
CA LYS A 719 -17.60 7.16 15.56
C LYS A 719 -18.52 5.98 15.91
N ALA A 720 -17.96 4.79 16.11
CA ALA A 720 -18.63 3.56 16.52
C ALA A 720 -17.62 2.58 17.13
N PHE A 721 -18.10 1.50 17.75
CA PHE A 721 -17.27 0.36 18.16
C PHE A 721 -17.98 -0.97 17.90
N GLU A 722 -17.22 -2.05 17.72
CA GLU A 722 -17.70 -3.41 17.45
C GLU A 722 -17.31 -4.34 18.60
N ILE A 723 -18.19 -5.24 19.01
CA ILE A 723 -17.92 -6.34 19.94
C ILE A 723 -18.06 -7.65 19.16
N PHE A 724 -17.00 -8.44 19.13
CA PHE A 724 -17.00 -9.77 18.52
C PHE A 724 -17.15 -10.82 19.61
N THR A 725 -18.17 -11.66 19.49
CA THR A 725 -18.35 -12.89 20.26
C THR A 725 -18.15 -14.10 19.34
N GLY A 726 -18.01 -15.29 19.91
CA GLY A 726 -17.79 -16.51 19.09
C GLY A 726 -18.93 -16.85 18.12
N ASP A 727 -20.12 -16.30 18.36
CA ASP A 727 -21.35 -16.52 17.61
C ASP A 727 -21.86 -15.28 16.87
N GLN A 728 -21.45 -14.06 17.24
CA GLN A 728 -22.03 -12.82 16.71
C GLN A 728 -21.09 -11.62 16.75
N THR A 729 -21.29 -10.66 15.84
CA THR A 729 -20.67 -9.33 15.93
C THR A 729 -21.73 -8.27 16.21
N TYR A 730 -21.56 -7.54 17.31
CA TYR A 730 -22.38 -6.39 17.68
C TYR A 730 -21.67 -5.11 17.26
N MET A 731 -22.40 -4.10 16.78
CA MET A 731 -21.84 -2.78 16.43
C MET A 731 -22.64 -1.69 17.14
N PHE A 732 -21.95 -0.78 17.81
CA PHE A 732 -22.51 0.26 18.65
C PHE A 732 -22.03 1.65 18.22
N LYS A 733 -22.88 2.67 18.38
CA LYS A 733 -22.56 4.08 18.14
C LYS A 733 -23.09 4.94 19.29
N ALA A 734 -22.25 5.78 19.88
CA ALA A 734 -22.69 6.69 20.94
C ALA A 734 -23.57 7.84 20.40
N LYS A 735 -24.45 8.39 21.25
CA LYS A 735 -25.26 9.59 20.98
C LYS A 735 -24.80 10.72 21.93
N GLY A 736 -24.41 11.88 21.40
CA GLY A 736 -24.04 13.07 22.21
C GLY A 736 -22.59 13.06 22.73
N GLN A 737 -22.37 13.68 23.90
CA GLN A 737 -21.06 13.84 24.59
C GLN A 737 -20.46 12.54 25.16
N GLN A 738 -21.10 11.37 25.00
CA GLN A 738 -20.56 10.11 25.52
C GLN A 738 -19.34 9.66 24.70
N ASN A 739 -18.19 9.48 25.37
CA ASN A 739 -16.95 9.10 24.69
C ASN A 739 -16.95 7.61 24.33
N ILE A 740 -16.87 7.30 23.03
CA ILE A 740 -16.74 5.93 22.51
C ILE A 740 -15.45 5.27 23.01
N GLU A 741 -14.41 6.05 23.25
CA GLU A 741 -13.13 5.57 23.77
C GLU A 741 -13.28 5.01 25.17
N GLN A 742 -14.04 5.68 26.05
CA GLN A 742 -14.32 5.20 27.40
C GLN A 742 -15.08 3.85 27.38
N TRP A 743 -16.03 3.68 26.46
CA TRP A 743 -16.73 2.41 26.28
C TRP A 743 -15.81 1.28 25.83
N VAL A 744 -14.96 1.55 24.83
CA VAL A 744 -13.99 0.56 24.33
C VAL A 744 -12.99 0.19 25.43
N GLN A 745 -12.46 1.19 26.14
CA GLN A 745 -11.53 1.01 27.26
C GLN A 745 -12.14 0.17 28.39
N CYS A 746 -13.33 0.52 28.88
CA CYS A 746 -14.02 -0.25 29.93
C CYS A 746 -14.24 -1.72 29.52
N LEU A 747 -14.59 -1.96 28.25
CA LEU A 747 -14.81 -3.31 27.74
C LEU A 747 -13.51 -4.10 27.62
N HIS A 748 -12.41 -3.51 27.14
CA HIS A 748 -11.11 -4.18 27.12
C HIS A 748 -10.64 -4.57 28.53
N ILE A 749 -10.83 -3.68 29.51
CA ILE A 749 -10.53 -3.96 30.93
C ILE A 749 -11.36 -5.14 31.44
N ALA A 750 -12.67 -5.14 31.16
CA ALA A 750 -13.57 -6.21 31.57
C ALA A 750 -13.18 -7.57 30.95
N VAL A 751 -12.85 -7.59 29.65
CA VAL A 751 -12.45 -8.81 28.92
C VAL A 751 -11.15 -9.38 29.46
N ALA A 752 -10.13 -8.55 29.62
CA ALA A 752 -8.82 -8.98 30.12
C ALA A 752 -8.92 -9.60 31.52
N ARG A 753 -9.73 -9.02 32.41
CA ARG A 753 -9.91 -9.53 33.78
C ARG A 753 -10.72 -10.82 33.87
N VAL A 754 -11.66 -11.05 32.96
CA VAL A 754 -12.35 -12.35 32.88
C VAL A 754 -11.39 -13.45 32.42
N GLN A 755 -10.49 -13.13 31.49
CA GLN A 755 -9.46 -14.07 31.03
C GLN A 755 -8.41 -14.42 32.09
N THR A 756 -8.18 -13.56 33.10
CA THR A 756 -7.34 -13.90 34.25
C THR A 756 -8.08 -14.80 35.25
N THR A 757 -9.35 -14.50 35.56
CA THR A 757 -10.13 -15.28 36.54
C THR A 757 -10.50 -16.69 36.08
N ASP A 758 -10.75 -16.92 34.78
CA ASP A 758 -11.03 -18.26 34.26
C ASP A 758 -9.79 -19.18 34.30
N LYS A 759 -8.58 -18.62 34.14
CA LYS A 759 -7.33 -19.38 34.23
C LYS A 759 -7.02 -19.81 35.67
N ASP A 760 -7.21 -18.92 36.65
CA ASP A 760 -7.03 -19.25 38.08
C ASP A 760 -8.01 -20.34 38.56
N LYS A 761 -9.23 -20.41 37.99
CA LYS A 761 -10.18 -21.50 38.27
C LYS A 761 -9.70 -22.83 37.71
N THR A 762 -9.18 -22.88 36.48
CA THR A 762 -8.61 -24.13 35.91
C THR A 762 -7.37 -24.64 36.64
N VAL A 763 -6.59 -23.76 37.27
CA VAL A 763 -5.44 -24.16 38.11
C VAL A 763 -5.92 -24.71 39.45
N LYS A 764 -6.85 -24.02 40.13
CA LYS A 764 -7.42 -24.49 41.40
C LYS A 764 -8.20 -25.81 41.30
N THR A 765 -8.84 -26.08 40.16
CA THR A 765 -9.60 -27.34 39.96
C THR A 765 -8.68 -28.55 39.71
N LYS A 766 -7.39 -28.33 39.39
CA LYS A 766 -6.39 -29.41 39.28
C LYS A 766 -5.67 -29.70 40.60
N GLU A 767 -5.73 -28.80 41.57
CA GLU A 767 -5.07 -28.97 42.88
C GLU A 767 -6.02 -29.50 43.97
N SER A 768 -7.34 -29.49 43.76
CA SER A 768 -8.33 -29.96 44.74
C SER A 768 -8.67 -31.45 44.59
N GLY A 769 -7.66 -32.31 44.48
CA GLY A 769 -7.85 -33.75 44.26
C GLY A 769 -6.74 -34.60 44.86
N THR A 770 -6.47 -34.46 46.16
CA THR A 770 -5.89 -35.50 47.02
C THR A 770 -6.07 -35.13 48.50
N ASP A 771 -6.53 -36.10 49.28
CA ASP A 771 -6.99 -36.02 50.66
C ASP A 771 -5.88 -35.93 51.74
N VAL A 772 -6.24 -35.23 52.83
CA VAL A 772 -6.06 -35.56 54.27
C VAL A 772 -4.64 -35.67 54.87
N MET A 773 -4.38 -34.77 55.85
CA MET A 773 -4.01 -34.99 57.28
C MET A 773 -2.87 -34.06 57.78
N GLY A 774 -3.09 -33.39 58.93
CA GLY A 774 -2.01 -33.08 59.88
C GLY A 774 -1.73 -31.60 60.26
N ASN A 775 -2.41 -31.14 61.32
CA ASN A 775 -1.95 -30.33 62.47
C ASN A 775 -0.90 -29.19 62.36
N SER A 776 -1.36 -28.03 62.86
CA SER A 776 -0.82 -27.20 63.97
C SER A 776 0.35 -26.21 63.79
N SER A 777 0.08 -25.02 64.35
CA SER A 777 0.94 -24.07 65.11
C SER A 777 1.75 -22.96 64.42
N VAL A 778 1.17 -21.75 64.49
CA VAL A 778 1.61 -20.38 64.93
C VAL A 778 3.13 -20.01 65.14
N PRO A 779 3.52 -18.72 65.36
CA PRO A 779 4.08 -17.75 64.39
C PRO A 779 5.44 -17.14 64.81
N VAL A 780 6.26 -16.55 63.91
CA VAL A 780 7.29 -15.56 64.34
C VAL A 780 7.57 -14.52 63.25
N ALA A 781 7.64 -13.25 63.69
CA ALA A 781 7.99 -12.04 62.95
C ALA A 781 9.51 -11.89 62.73
N ASN A 782 9.95 -11.24 61.64
CA ASN A 782 10.63 -9.93 61.70
C ASN A 782 11.07 -9.41 60.31
N THR A 783 10.83 -8.10 60.14
CA THR A 783 11.64 -7.04 59.49
C THR A 783 12.72 -7.38 58.45
N GLY A 784 12.69 -6.65 57.32
CA GLY A 784 13.88 -6.34 56.52
C GLY A 784 13.56 -5.86 55.09
N GLU A 785 13.77 -4.57 54.83
CA GLU A 785 13.80 -3.97 53.48
C GLU A 785 14.89 -4.61 52.60
N VAL A 786 14.57 -5.08 51.39
CA VAL A 786 15.51 -5.17 50.25
C VAL A 786 14.76 -5.14 48.90
N SER A 787 15.24 -4.32 47.98
CA SER A 787 14.90 -4.18 46.55
C SER A 787 14.82 -5.52 45.78
N PRO A 788 13.96 -5.68 44.74
CA PRO A 788 13.96 -6.90 43.94
C PRO A 788 14.89 -6.80 42.72
N GLN A 789 15.96 -7.60 42.76
CA GLN A 789 16.70 -8.07 41.58
C GLN A 789 15.86 -9.12 40.84
N ASN A 790 15.80 -9.01 39.51
CA ASN A 790 15.17 -9.96 38.60
C ASN A 790 15.93 -11.30 38.59
N ASN A 791 15.42 -12.31 39.28
CA ASN A 791 15.83 -13.71 39.09
C ASN A 791 14.74 -14.47 38.31
N VAL A 792 15.10 -14.90 37.10
CA VAL A 792 14.29 -15.80 36.26
C VAL A 792 14.47 -17.23 36.77
N VAL A 793 13.43 -17.80 37.36
CA VAL A 793 13.37 -19.24 37.67
C VAL A 793 12.96 -20.00 36.41
N ILE A 794 13.78 -20.96 35.99
CA ILE A 794 13.55 -21.84 34.84
C ILE A 794 13.01 -23.18 35.38
N GLU A 795 11.71 -23.45 35.18
CA GLU A 795 11.16 -24.80 35.35
C GLU A 795 11.35 -25.61 34.06
N ARG A 796 11.98 -26.79 34.20
CA ARG A 796 12.12 -27.79 33.12
C ARG A 796 10.84 -28.63 33.01
N PRO A 797 10.37 -28.97 31.80
CA PRO A 797 9.25 -29.88 31.64
C PRO A 797 9.69 -31.33 31.91
N ARG A 798 8.92 -32.05 32.73
CA ARG A 798 9.07 -33.50 32.95
C ARG A 798 8.61 -34.27 31.70
N SER A 799 9.47 -35.19 31.26
CA SER A 799 9.24 -36.19 30.22
C SER A 799 8.23 -37.25 30.68
N VAL A 800 7.26 -37.59 29.83
CA VAL A 800 6.43 -38.79 29.99
C VAL A 800 6.73 -39.70 28.81
N MET A 801 7.41 -40.82 29.09
CA MET A 801 7.52 -41.98 28.20
C MET A 801 6.59 -43.09 28.71
N ASP A 802 5.88 -43.67 27.74
CA ASP A 802 5.33 -45.03 27.63
C ASP A 802 5.05 -45.87 28.88
N THR A 803 3.81 -46.38 28.93
CA THR A 803 3.58 -47.79 29.30
C THR A 803 2.36 -48.33 28.57
N LYS A 804 2.59 -49.47 27.90
CA LYS A 804 1.60 -50.32 27.23
C LYS A 804 0.61 -50.91 28.25
N LEU A 805 -0.67 -50.89 27.90
CA LEU A 805 -1.55 -52.06 27.75
C LEU A 805 -2.85 -51.63 27.04
#